data_AF-A0A3R7F2B1-F1
#
_entry.id   AF-A0A3R7F2B1-F1
#
_cell.length_a   1.000
_cell.length_b   1.000
_cell.length_c   1.000
_cell.angle_alpha   90.00
_cell.angle_beta   90.00
_cell.angle_gamma   90.00
#
_symmetry.space_group_name_H-M   'P 1'
#
loop_
_entity.id
_entity.type
_entity.pdbx_description
1 polymer ?
#
loop_
_entity_poly.entity_id
_entity_poly.type
_entity_poly.pdbx_seq_one_letter_code
_entity_poly.pdbx_strand_id
1 'polypeptide(L)'
;MAVKAIASAALLLAQVNCALSRPQGTGIIRVSTSDVVQPGGLANVYLDWREAHPGIIEAVYASCLSPDPSLKQIIGRFTVEGHPPQRLTWAVSGDAPTHNCIYVHGIESDTSAPRLLGKSEPVRLSRTAKKRSVADTNIPLLKDFDSLGAWFDGVAAIKQKTETHGGHASGHSAKDSKIAIVGAGIAGLATGLMLDSVGVHNWEIVEASDRVGGRFRTRYVDGTQEWAEMGPMRLPYSVTYKHNNETLRYTDHEMTFQLARILNEMNGNDPRWKIDFIPWIQHHPNELIARGTRRHPDGRIPTRAEVEADPSLKEAPDMSSAEYLGTKARMDRILKNETTLKSLERDVWRAHKLAMEEGLDDWSEQAMMRHVFKASENVTDEIWTSSDYDVFWDELHHNSNLGLDGSSSALGETNWMCIDGGFNRLSDAFLPHVRNRLTLNRKIRKLEPIAGPNGTTRTRLSWYPSTTNRTYESEDYDYTIMAIPFTMTRFMDLPNFSSVLSRAISEAGLRFKSACKVALLFRERFWEKGPRPIFGGYSQPPSQAVGALYYPVYGLNESRPGLIMHYRGGDWSDRFVSFSDEEHVQTVLDAIVSIHGEQARELYTGDYERLCWLQDEHTATSWCRPDVEQHKLYIPSYHVTEHNTIFIGEHTAPTHAWVSSSLQSAARGSVQLLLELGLVDEAKRVNERWMGRWIRL
;
A
#
# COMPACT_ATOMS: atom_id res chain seq x y z
N MET A 1 6.85 -42.11 -64.01
CA MET A 1 5.79 -41.16 -63.63
C MET A 1 6.40 -40.15 -62.66
N ALA A 2 6.18 -38.85 -62.90
CA ALA A 2 6.53 -37.69 -62.05
C ALA A 2 8.04 -37.43 -61.81
N VAL A 3 8.73 -36.61 -62.63
CA VAL A 3 8.86 -35.12 -62.54
C VAL A 3 9.73 -34.73 -61.31
N LYS A 4 11.06 -34.65 -61.48
CA LYS A 4 11.92 -33.45 -61.76
C LYS A 4 11.85 -32.39 -60.63
N ALA A 5 12.87 -32.16 -59.77
CA ALA A 5 14.26 -31.68 -60.02
C ALA A 5 14.22 -30.26 -60.66
N ILE A 6 14.81 -29.16 -60.17
CA ILE A 6 16.22 -28.92 -59.79
C ILE A 6 16.40 -27.44 -59.35
N ALA A 7 17.32 -27.25 -58.41
CA ALA A 7 18.33 -26.20 -58.21
C ALA A 7 18.06 -24.67 -58.23
N SER A 8 18.75 -24.07 -57.25
CA SER A 8 19.38 -22.76 -57.22
C SER A 8 20.15 -22.37 -58.50
N ALA A 9 20.06 -21.10 -58.89
CA ALA A 9 21.21 -20.26 -59.28
C ALA A 9 20.76 -18.80 -59.53
N ALA A 10 21.68 -17.88 -59.27
CA ALA A 10 21.56 -16.42 -59.27
C ALA A 10 21.53 -15.77 -60.67
N LEU A 11 20.96 -14.56 -60.76
CA LEU A 11 21.30 -13.47 -61.71
C LEU A 11 20.58 -12.18 -61.26
N LEU A 12 21.27 -11.18 -60.67
CA LEU A 12 21.90 -10.00 -61.28
C LEU A 12 20.94 -8.96 -61.92
N LEU A 13 20.90 -7.80 -61.24
CA LEU A 13 20.69 -6.42 -61.70
C LEU A 13 19.40 -6.04 -62.46
N ALA A 14 18.54 -5.28 -61.78
CA ALA A 14 18.07 -4.00 -62.27
C ALA A 14 17.81 -3.05 -61.09
N GLN A 15 18.72 -2.11 -60.89
CA GLN A 15 18.48 -0.92 -60.07
C GLN A 15 17.38 -0.09 -60.73
N VAL A 16 16.21 -0.04 -60.12
CA VAL A 16 15.31 1.11 -60.26
C VAL A 16 15.37 1.86 -58.94
N ASN A 17 16.27 2.84 -58.89
CA ASN A 17 16.23 3.91 -57.89
C ASN A 17 14.94 4.72 -58.12
N CYS A 18 13.82 4.25 -57.57
CA CYS A 18 12.78 5.16 -57.13
C CYS A 18 13.20 5.67 -55.76
N ALA A 19 14.02 6.72 -55.78
CA ALA A 19 14.23 7.58 -54.64
C ALA A 19 12.86 8.17 -54.24
N LEU A 20 12.14 7.48 -53.36
CA LEU A 20 11.18 8.15 -52.49
C LEU A 20 12.03 8.89 -51.46
N SER A 21 12.44 10.09 -51.84
CA SER A 21 12.96 11.11 -50.96
C SER A 21 12.05 11.20 -49.74
N ARG A 22 12.52 10.70 -48.59
CA ARG A 22 12.04 11.19 -47.29
C ARG A 22 12.30 12.71 -47.33
N PRO A 23 11.30 13.57 -47.15
CA PRO A 23 11.60 14.97 -46.96
C PRO A 23 12.40 15.05 -45.65
N GLN A 24 13.69 15.37 -45.76
CA GLN A 24 14.43 15.95 -44.65
C GLN A 24 13.67 17.23 -44.29
N GLY A 25 12.91 17.19 -43.19
CA GLY A 25 12.20 18.35 -42.67
C GLY A 25 13.22 19.39 -42.26
N THR A 26 13.45 20.37 -43.13
CA THR A 26 14.25 21.59 -42.92
C THR A 26 13.49 22.60 -42.05
N GLY A 27 12.83 22.13 -40.99
CA GLY A 27 12.06 22.96 -40.06
C GLY A 27 12.89 23.35 -38.85
N ILE A 28 12.72 24.60 -38.40
CA ILE A 28 13.27 25.13 -37.14
C ILE A 28 12.67 24.39 -35.93
N ILE A 29 11.49 23.79 -36.11
CA ILE A 29 10.74 23.07 -35.07
C ILE A 29 10.32 21.69 -35.60
N ARG A 30 10.54 20.64 -34.80
CA ARG A 30 9.91 19.34 -35.01
C ARG A 30 8.57 19.31 -34.26
N VAL A 31 7.49 19.03 -35.00
CA VAL A 31 6.12 19.04 -34.49
C VAL A 31 5.58 17.62 -34.40
N SER A 32 5.13 17.19 -33.23
CA SER A 32 4.44 15.89 -33.04
C SER A 32 3.20 16.07 -32.18
N THR A 33 2.33 15.05 -32.12
CA THR A 33 1.10 15.07 -31.33
C THR A 33 1.03 13.95 -30.32
N SER A 34 0.07 14.00 -29.41
CA SER A 34 -0.33 12.84 -28.60
C SER A 34 -0.60 11.61 -29.47
N ASP A 35 -0.28 10.41 -28.97
CA ASP A 35 -0.50 9.14 -29.68
C ASP A 35 -1.99 8.85 -29.96
N VAL A 36 -2.87 9.40 -29.12
CA VAL A 36 -4.32 9.35 -29.29
C VAL A 36 -4.87 10.78 -29.29
N VAL A 37 -5.50 11.16 -30.39
CA VAL A 37 -6.19 12.45 -30.56
C VAL A 37 -7.67 12.16 -30.75
N GLN A 38 -8.56 12.84 -30.03
CA GLN A 38 -10.01 12.57 -30.08
C GLN A 38 -10.78 13.82 -30.54
N PRO A 39 -11.78 13.70 -31.45
CA PRO A 39 -12.62 14.84 -31.81
C PRO A 39 -13.41 15.36 -30.60
N GLY A 40 -13.37 16.67 -30.38
CA GLY A 40 -13.99 17.31 -29.22
C GLY A 40 -13.19 17.15 -27.91
N GLY A 41 -11.95 16.63 -27.99
CA GLY A 41 -11.01 16.52 -26.88
C GLY A 41 -9.81 17.47 -27.02
N LEU A 42 -8.86 17.37 -26.10
CA LEU A 42 -7.58 18.06 -26.17
C LEU A 42 -6.48 17.09 -26.63
N ALA A 43 -5.54 17.57 -27.42
CA ALA A 43 -4.32 16.86 -27.76
C ALA A 43 -3.11 17.77 -27.60
N ASN A 44 -1.98 17.18 -27.28
CA ASN A 44 -0.74 17.93 -27.19
C ASN A 44 -0.14 18.07 -28.57
N VAL A 45 0.43 19.23 -28.83
CA VAL A 45 1.34 19.47 -29.94
C VAL A 45 2.69 19.73 -29.31
N TYR A 46 3.60 18.77 -29.40
CA TYR A 46 4.95 18.92 -28.89
C TYR A 46 5.78 19.69 -29.91
N LEU A 47 6.49 20.71 -29.42
CA LEU A 47 7.36 21.58 -30.21
C LEU A 47 8.80 21.34 -29.73
N ASP A 48 9.53 20.56 -30.51
CA ASP A 48 10.95 20.29 -30.27
C ASP A 48 11.78 21.26 -31.11
N TRP A 49 12.29 22.29 -30.43
CA TRP A 49 12.98 23.45 -31.02
C TRP A 49 14.44 23.13 -31.32
N ARG A 50 14.87 23.37 -32.56
CA ARG A 50 16.27 23.22 -32.97
C ARG A 50 17.04 24.55 -32.94
N GLU A 51 16.34 25.66 -33.13
CA GLU A 51 16.88 27.02 -33.09
C GLU A 51 15.88 27.95 -32.38
N ALA A 52 16.38 29.00 -31.72
CA ALA A 52 15.52 29.98 -31.05
C ALA A 52 14.84 30.91 -32.06
N HIS A 53 13.54 31.18 -31.88
CA HIS A 53 12.78 32.11 -32.72
C HIS A 53 12.10 33.18 -31.85
N PRO A 54 12.60 34.43 -31.81
CA PRO A 54 11.92 35.52 -31.15
C PRO A 54 10.76 36.03 -32.02
N GLY A 55 9.57 36.20 -31.44
CA GLY A 55 8.40 36.71 -32.17
C GLY A 55 7.11 35.94 -31.86
N ILE A 56 6.12 36.08 -32.75
CA ILE A 56 4.82 35.43 -32.57
C ILE A 56 4.78 34.17 -33.44
N ILE A 57 4.33 33.06 -32.85
CA ILE A 57 4.04 31.83 -33.62
C ILE A 57 2.54 31.57 -33.70
N GLU A 58 2.10 31.00 -34.82
CA GLU A 58 0.73 30.56 -35.04
C GLU A 58 0.72 29.09 -35.45
N ALA A 59 0.01 28.26 -34.68
CA ALA A 59 -0.21 26.85 -34.99
C ALA A 59 -1.59 26.65 -35.60
N VAL A 60 -1.68 25.92 -36.71
CA VAL A 60 -2.93 25.64 -37.43
C VAL A 60 -3.04 24.17 -37.82
N TYR A 61 -4.25 23.62 -37.76
CA TYR A 61 -4.58 22.28 -38.23
C TYR A 61 -5.33 22.37 -39.57
N ALA A 62 -4.75 21.79 -40.63
CA ALA A 62 -5.27 21.88 -41.98
C ALA A 62 -4.87 20.65 -42.82
N SER A 63 -5.41 20.54 -44.04
CA SER A 63 -5.07 19.45 -44.96
C SER A 63 -3.56 19.33 -45.19
N CYS A 64 -3.04 18.11 -45.14
CA CYS A 64 -1.62 17.80 -45.36
C CYS A 64 -1.17 18.06 -46.81
N LEU A 65 -2.11 18.07 -47.76
CA LEU A 65 -1.85 18.14 -49.21
C LEU A 65 -1.95 19.57 -49.78
N SER A 66 -2.84 20.40 -49.23
CA SER A 66 -2.94 21.82 -49.54
C SER A 66 -3.73 22.52 -48.42
N PRO A 67 -3.19 23.56 -47.75
CA PRO A 67 -3.90 24.24 -46.67
C PRO A 67 -5.03 25.11 -47.25
N ASP A 68 -6.21 24.52 -47.48
CA ASP A 68 -7.42 25.27 -47.83
C ASP A 68 -7.73 26.30 -46.73
N PRO A 69 -7.74 27.62 -47.03
CA PRO A 69 -8.00 28.67 -46.06
C PRO A 69 -9.33 28.54 -45.31
N SER A 70 -10.34 27.93 -45.94
CA SER A 70 -11.70 27.83 -45.40
C SER A 70 -11.87 26.73 -44.35
N LEU A 71 -10.93 25.77 -44.28
CA LEU A 71 -10.98 24.60 -43.40
C LEU A 71 -9.81 24.58 -42.39
N LYS A 72 -9.12 25.70 -42.20
CA LYS A 72 -8.04 25.83 -41.22
C LYS A 72 -8.63 25.99 -39.83
N GLN A 73 -8.29 25.09 -38.93
CA GLN A 73 -8.56 25.26 -37.51
C GLN A 73 -7.33 25.88 -36.85
N ILE A 74 -7.46 27.10 -36.33
CA ILE A 74 -6.38 27.73 -35.55
C ILE A 74 -6.26 26.98 -34.22
N ILE A 75 -5.07 26.47 -33.94
CA ILE A 75 -4.72 25.81 -32.67
C ILE A 75 -4.41 26.88 -31.62
N GLY A 76 -3.65 27.91 -32.00
CA GLY A 76 -3.37 29.07 -31.16
C GLY A 76 -2.27 29.97 -31.73
N ARG A 77 -2.20 31.20 -31.20
CA ARG A 77 -1.17 32.20 -31.50
C ARG A 77 -0.46 32.57 -30.19
N PHE A 78 0.88 32.50 -30.17
CA PHE A 78 1.68 32.60 -28.94
C PHE A 78 2.86 33.55 -29.15
N THR A 79 3.13 34.42 -28.17
CA THR A 79 4.34 35.24 -28.14
C THR A 79 5.47 34.45 -27.50
N VAL A 80 6.63 34.40 -28.16
CA VAL A 80 7.84 33.75 -27.65
C VAL A 80 8.76 34.83 -27.05
N GLU A 81 8.75 34.96 -25.72
CA GLU A 81 9.67 35.82 -24.96
C GLU A 81 10.64 34.97 -24.13
N GLY A 82 11.92 34.97 -24.51
CA GLY A 82 12.98 34.24 -23.81
C GLY A 82 12.99 32.73 -24.10
N HIS A 83 12.10 31.95 -23.46
CA HIS A 83 12.06 30.49 -23.58
C HIS A 83 10.86 30.04 -24.42
N PRO A 84 11.08 29.42 -25.59
CA PRO A 84 9.99 29.02 -26.47
C PRO A 84 9.16 27.86 -25.88
N PRO A 85 7.83 27.82 -26.10
CA PRO A 85 6.96 26.81 -25.54
C PRO A 85 7.30 25.42 -26.11
N GLN A 86 7.56 24.44 -25.26
CA GLN A 86 7.85 23.06 -25.69
C GLN A 86 6.59 22.26 -26.04
N ARG A 87 5.41 22.78 -25.70
CA ARG A 87 4.13 22.12 -25.92
C ARG A 87 3.02 23.15 -26.09
N LEU A 88 2.14 22.90 -27.05
CA LEU A 88 0.86 23.59 -27.20
C LEU A 88 -0.26 22.61 -26.91
N THR A 89 -1.36 23.12 -26.39
CA THR A 89 -2.59 22.34 -26.19
C THR A 89 -3.55 22.66 -27.34
N TRP A 90 -3.90 21.64 -28.12
CA TRP A 90 -4.82 21.75 -29.24
C TRP A 90 -6.20 21.24 -28.85
N ALA A 91 -7.19 22.14 -28.87
CA ALA A 91 -8.60 21.77 -28.79
C ALA A 91 -9.08 21.27 -30.15
N VAL A 92 -9.22 19.96 -30.28
CA VAL A 92 -9.60 19.31 -31.54
C VAL A 92 -11.09 19.51 -31.75
N SER A 93 -11.51 20.13 -32.85
CA SER A 93 -12.93 20.33 -33.11
C SER A 93 -13.68 18.98 -33.20
N GLY A 94 -14.95 18.95 -32.79
CA GLY A 94 -15.78 17.73 -32.82
C GLY A 94 -16.03 17.20 -34.25
N ASP A 95 -15.91 18.08 -35.23
CA ASP A 95 -16.00 17.85 -36.68
C ASP A 95 -14.62 17.88 -37.37
N ALA A 96 -13.52 17.93 -36.62
CA ALA A 96 -12.18 17.99 -37.20
C ALA A 96 -11.92 16.78 -38.13
N PRO A 97 -11.41 17.00 -39.35
CA PRO A 97 -11.05 15.91 -40.25
C PRO A 97 -9.92 15.07 -39.67
N THR A 98 -9.99 13.74 -39.82
CA THR A 98 -8.86 12.84 -39.52
C THR A 98 -7.87 12.85 -40.69
N HIS A 99 -6.58 12.63 -40.42
CA HIS A 99 -5.46 12.69 -41.37
C HIS A 99 -5.06 14.09 -41.89
N ASN A 100 -5.41 15.15 -41.17
CA ASN A 100 -4.86 16.49 -41.41
C ASN A 100 -3.53 16.67 -40.64
N CYS A 101 -2.80 17.74 -40.96
CA CYS A 101 -1.47 18.04 -40.41
C CYS A 101 -1.51 19.34 -39.60
N ILE A 102 -0.59 19.45 -38.64
CA ILE A 102 -0.35 20.68 -37.90
C ILE A 102 0.80 21.44 -38.55
N TYR A 103 0.58 22.73 -38.79
CA TYR A 103 1.58 23.66 -39.30
C TYR A 103 1.85 24.71 -38.23
N VAL A 104 3.13 25.03 -37.98
CA VAL A 104 3.55 26.11 -37.10
C VAL A 104 4.22 27.18 -37.94
N HIS A 105 3.67 28.39 -37.93
CA HIS A 105 4.17 29.54 -38.66
C HIS A 105 4.77 30.58 -37.70
N GLY A 106 5.82 31.27 -38.11
CA GLY A 106 6.42 32.43 -37.44
C GLY A 106 5.96 33.72 -38.11
N ILE A 107 5.67 34.72 -37.29
CA ILE A 107 5.22 36.06 -37.67
C ILE A 107 6.18 37.05 -37.04
N GLU A 108 7.00 37.69 -37.88
CA GLU A 108 8.03 38.64 -37.43
C GLU A 108 7.42 40.03 -37.07
N SER A 109 6.26 40.38 -37.65
CA SER A 109 5.43 41.56 -37.33
C SER A 109 4.01 41.41 -37.87
N ASP A 110 3.02 42.17 -37.36
CA ASP A 110 1.59 42.11 -37.76
C ASP A 110 1.32 42.43 -39.25
N THR A 111 2.33 42.83 -40.01
CA THR A 111 2.26 43.14 -41.46
C THR A 111 3.05 42.19 -42.35
N SER A 112 3.72 41.18 -41.78
CA SER A 112 4.58 40.23 -42.50
C SER A 112 3.86 38.93 -42.87
N ALA A 113 4.21 38.35 -44.02
CA ALA A 113 3.66 37.07 -44.46
C ALA A 113 4.16 35.92 -43.56
N PRO A 114 3.28 35.02 -43.07
CA PRO A 114 3.66 33.97 -42.12
C PRO A 114 4.62 32.95 -42.72
N ARG A 115 5.79 32.77 -42.10
CA ARG A 115 6.83 31.83 -42.52
C ARG A 115 6.63 30.47 -41.85
N LEU A 116 6.63 29.36 -42.59
CA LEU A 116 6.50 28.02 -42.00
C LEU A 116 7.77 27.65 -41.19
N LEU A 117 7.61 27.29 -39.92
CA LEU A 117 8.66 26.88 -38.99
C LEU A 117 8.71 25.36 -38.78
N GLY A 118 7.56 24.66 -38.85
CA GLY A 118 7.48 23.20 -38.65
C GLY A 118 6.14 22.61 -39.08
N LYS A 119 6.13 21.30 -39.41
CA LYS A 119 4.94 20.53 -39.82
C LYS A 119 4.93 19.15 -39.15
N SER A 120 3.77 18.68 -38.70
CA SER A 120 3.58 17.33 -38.16
C SER A 120 3.33 16.26 -39.23
N GLU A 121 3.46 15.00 -38.84
CA GLU A 121 2.84 13.88 -39.57
C GLU A 121 1.29 13.96 -39.51
N PRO A 122 0.56 13.24 -40.38
CA PRO A 122 -0.90 13.23 -40.37
C PRO A 122 -1.48 12.70 -39.05
N VAL A 123 -2.41 13.45 -38.44
CA VAL A 123 -3.00 13.12 -37.14
C VAL A 123 -4.24 12.23 -37.31
N ARG A 124 -4.30 11.10 -36.58
CA ARG A 124 -5.47 10.20 -36.57
C ARG A 124 -6.39 10.48 -35.38
N LEU A 125 -7.69 10.60 -35.64
CA LEU A 125 -8.71 10.90 -34.63
C LEU A 125 -9.53 9.65 -34.20
N SER A 126 -9.69 9.40 -32.89
CA SER A 126 -10.47 8.29 -32.31
C SER A 126 -11.81 8.76 -31.72
N ARG A 127 -12.94 8.13 -32.10
CA ARG A 127 -14.32 8.55 -31.73
C ARG A 127 -14.96 7.60 -30.71
N THR A 128 -15.34 8.10 -29.53
CA THR A 128 -16.21 7.40 -28.55
C THR A 128 -17.21 8.36 -27.88
N ALA A 129 -18.42 7.85 -27.59
CA ALA A 129 -19.64 8.63 -27.25
C ALA A 129 -19.80 9.03 -25.76
N LYS A 130 -20.63 10.07 -25.53
CA LYS A 130 -20.81 10.89 -24.29
C LYS A 130 -21.76 10.33 -23.21
N LYS A 131 -21.55 10.80 -21.96
CA LYS A 131 -22.55 11.47 -21.05
C LYS A 131 -21.85 12.36 -19.97
N ARG A 132 -22.55 13.37 -19.44
CA ARG A 132 -22.10 14.59 -18.68
C ARG A 132 -22.70 14.68 -17.26
N SER A 133 -21.99 15.32 -16.31
CA SER A 133 -22.51 16.30 -15.31
C SER A 133 -21.36 17.20 -14.74
N VAL A 134 -21.66 18.16 -13.85
CA VAL A 134 -21.23 19.59 -13.82
C VAL A 134 -20.41 20.00 -12.56
N ALA A 135 -19.40 20.88 -12.72
CA ALA A 135 -18.99 22.03 -11.85
C ALA A 135 -17.58 22.58 -12.25
N ASP A 136 -17.38 23.89 -12.14
CA ASP A 136 -16.36 24.75 -12.76
C ASP A 136 -14.93 24.74 -12.13
N THR A 137 -13.92 25.10 -12.95
CA THR A 137 -12.61 25.73 -12.64
C THR A 137 -11.62 25.13 -11.63
N ASN A 138 -11.84 23.95 -11.03
CA ASN A 138 -10.89 23.41 -10.04
C ASN A 138 -10.09 22.20 -10.56
N ILE A 139 -8.78 22.20 -10.27
CA ILE A 139 -7.94 20.99 -10.30
C ILE A 139 -8.63 19.95 -9.40
N PRO A 140 -8.93 18.74 -9.90
CA PRO A 140 -9.60 17.72 -9.09
C PRO A 140 -8.74 17.34 -7.91
N LEU A 141 -9.28 17.42 -6.70
CA LEU A 141 -8.58 17.05 -5.47
C LEU A 141 -9.02 15.67 -5.02
N LEU A 142 -8.18 14.99 -4.23
CA LEU A 142 -8.50 13.63 -3.80
C LEU A 142 -9.80 13.56 -2.97
N LYS A 143 -10.09 14.61 -2.18
CA LYS A 143 -11.33 14.75 -1.39
C LYS A 143 -12.62 14.72 -2.22
N ASP A 144 -12.53 14.93 -3.54
CA ASP A 144 -13.67 14.96 -4.45
C ASP A 144 -14.09 13.54 -4.89
N PHE A 145 -13.35 12.51 -4.48
CA PHE A 145 -13.61 11.11 -4.80
C PHE A 145 -14.09 10.29 -3.60
N ASP A 146 -14.56 9.08 -3.87
CA ASP A 146 -15.14 8.17 -2.88
C ASP A 146 -14.08 7.58 -1.94
N SER A 147 -13.78 8.32 -0.87
CA SER A 147 -12.76 7.99 0.13
C SER A 147 -13.02 6.69 0.90
N LEU A 148 -14.28 6.27 1.05
CA LEU A 148 -14.64 5.02 1.73
C LEU A 148 -14.59 3.81 0.80
N GLY A 149 -14.41 4.01 -0.51
CA GLY A 149 -14.39 2.93 -1.47
C GLY A 149 -13.31 3.12 -2.53
N ALA A 150 -13.72 2.94 -3.79
CA ALA A 150 -12.83 2.93 -4.93
C ALA A 150 -12.45 4.35 -5.42
N TRP A 151 -11.85 5.18 -4.56
CA TRP A 151 -11.40 6.55 -4.94
C TRP A 151 -10.53 6.58 -6.21
N PHE A 152 -9.77 5.51 -6.45
CA PHE A 152 -8.88 5.33 -7.60
C PHE A 152 -9.63 5.25 -8.95
N ASP A 153 -10.90 4.82 -8.96
CA ASP A 153 -11.73 4.89 -10.17
C ASP A 153 -12.00 6.34 -10.56
N GLY A 154 -12.27 7.19 -9.55
CA GLY A 154 -12.46 8.62 -9.71
C GLY A 154 -11.24 9.27 -10.36
N VAL A 155 -10.04 8.94 -9.86
CA VAL A 155 -8.76 9.40 -10.41
C VAL A 155 -8.55 8.91 -11.85
N ALA A 156 -8.83 7.63 -12.13
CA ALA A 156 -8.74 7.08 -13.47
C ALA A 156 -9.72 7.78 -14.44
N ALA A 157 -10.92 8.08 -13.96
CA ALA A 157 -12.01 8.72 -14.68
C ALA A 157 -11.88 10.25 -14.79
N ILE A 158 -10.85 10.87 -14.20
CA ILE A 158 -10.55 12.30 -14.41
C ILE A 158 -10.48 12.54 -15.92
N LYS A 159 -11.56 13.15 -16.42
CA LYS A 159 -11.64 13.68 -17.77
C LYS A 159 -10.74 14.89 -17.77
N GLN A 160 -9.85 14.96 -18.75
CA GLN A 160 -9.08 16.17 -18.99
C GLN A 160 -10.09 17.29 -19.30
N LYS A 161 -10.40 18.13 -18.30
CA LYS A 161 -11.30 19.27 -18.51
C LYS A 161 -10.53 20.34 -19.25
N THR A 162 -11.14 20.75 -20.35
CA THR A 162 -10.86 21.95 -21.12
C THR A 162 -11.13 23.17 -20.24
N GLU A 163 -10.10 23.94 -19.88
CA GLU A 163 -10.29 25.33 -19.47
C GLU A 163 -10.36 26.19 -20.73
N THR A 164 -11.57 26.61 -21.06
CA THR A 164 -11.81 27.87 -21.76
C THR A 164 -11.34 29.00 -20.85
N HIS A 165 -10.30 29.71 -21.29
CA HIS A 165 -9.66 30.89 -20.68
C HIS A 165 -8.64 30.64 -19.57
N GLY A 166 -7.36 30.83 -19.94
CA GLY A 166 -6.28 31.19 -19.02
C GLY A 166 -5.42 30.03 -18.56
N GLY A 167 -4.40 29.69 -19.34
CA GLY A 167 -3.36 28.75 -18.88
C GLY A 167 -2.76 29.23 -17.56
N HIS A 168 -2.65 28.32 -16.59
CA HIS A 168 -1.87 28.55 -15.38
C HIS A 168 -0.39 28.36 -15.71
N ALA A 169 0.36 29.45 -15.78
CA ALA A 169 1.80 29.40 -15.67
C ALA A 169 2.15 29.21 -14.18
N SER A 170 2.47 27.97 -13.76
CA SER A 170 3.11 27.80 -12.46
C SER A 170 4.50 28.43 -12.56
N GLY A 171 4.73 29.52 -11.82
CA GLY A 171 5.99 30.27 -11.84
C GLY A 171 7.20 29.51 -11.27
N HIS A 172 7.03 28.24 -10.89
CA HIS A 172 8.04 27.24 -10.57
C HIS A 172 7.60 25.90 -11.18
N SER A 173 8.52 25.06 -11.64
CA SER A 173 8.21 23.70 -12.09
C SER A 173 7.61 22.92 -10.92
N ALA A 174 6.34 22.50 -11.02
CA ALA A 174 5.64 21.79 -9.94
C ALA A 174 6.38 20.52 -9.46
N LYS A 175 7.25 19.94 -10.31
CA LYS A 175 8.10 18.79 -9.99
C LYS A 175 9.32 19.12 -9.14
N ASP A 176 9.68 20.40 -9.06
CA ASP A 176 10.79 20.90 -8.25
C ASP A 176 10.33 21.30 -6.83
N SER A 177 9.04 21.12 -6.50
CA SER A 177 8.50 21.35 -5.16
C SER A 177 9.28 20.54 -4.13
N LYS A 178 9.74 21.19 -3.06
CA LYS A 178 10.51 20.57 -1.98
C LYS A 178 9.56 19.87 -1.01
N ILE A 179 9.68 18.56 -0.88
CA ILE A 179 8.74 17.71 -0.11
C ILE A 179 9.46 17.05 1.06
N ALA A 180 8.93 17.20 2.27
CA ALA A 180 9.36 16.40 3.41
C ALA A 180 8.51 15.12 3.51
N ILE A 181 9.16 13.98 3.76
CA ILE A 181 8.52 12.73 4.15
C ILE A 181 8.99 12.40 5.57
N VAL A 182 8.09 12.51 6.54
CA VAL A 182 8.44 12.28 7.96
C VAL A 182 8.11 10.85 8.34
N GLY A 183 9.16 10.04 8.58
CA GLY A 183 9.11 8.62 8.91
C GLY A 183 9.58 7.72 7.76
N ALA A 184 10.64 6.94 7.99
CA ALA A 184 11.19 5.95 7.06
C ALA A 184 10.59 4.55 7.27
N GLY A 185 9.34 4.47 7.72
CA GLY A 185 8.54 3.24 7.63
C GLY A 185 8.22 2.89 6.17
N ILE A 186 7.64 1.72 5.93
CA ILE A 186 7.38 1.24 4.57
C ILE A 186 6.49 2.20 3.74
N ALA A 187 5.55 2.92 4.39
CA ALA A 187 4.73 3.93 3.72
C ALA A 187 5.58 5.11 3.20
N GLY A 188 6.45 5.70 4.04
CA GLY A 188 7.31 6.81 3.63
C GLY A 188 8.35 6.42 2.57
N LEU A 189 8.97 5.24 2.72
CA LEU A 189 9.89 4.69 1.72
C LEU A 189 9.19 4.48 0.36
N ALA A 190 8.00 3.89 0.37
CA ALA A 190 7.22 3.65 -0.84
C ALA A 190 6.77 4.97 -1.50
N THR A 191 6.40 5.99 -0.73
CA THR A 191 6.07 7.32 -1.26
C THR A 191 7.24 7.94 -2.03
N GLY A 192 8.46 7.91 -1.48
CA GLY A 192 9.64 8.41 -2.20
C GLY A 192 9.86 7.69 -3.54
N LEU A 193 9.71 6.37 -3.56
CA LEU A 193 9.77 5.56 -4.78
C LEU A 193 8.67 5.93 -5.80
N MET A 194 7.44 6.15 -5.34
CA MET A 194 6.31 6.52 -6.20
C MET A 194 6.50 7.90 -6.83
N LEU A 195 6.96 8.88 -6.06
CA LEU A 195 7.27 10.23 -6.56
C LEU A 195 8.41 10.21 -7.58
N ASP A 196 9.49 9.48 -7.30
CA ASP A 196 10.59 9.30 -8.25
C ASP A 196 10.13 8.67 -9.57
N SER A 197 9.22 7.70 -9.52
CA SER A 197 8.72 7.01 -10.70
C SER A 197 7.99 7.90 -11.71
N VAL A 198 7.62 9.12 -11.29
CA VAL A 198 6.92 10.11 -12.13
C VAL A 198 7.68 11.44 -12.29
N GLY A 199 8.95 11.47 -11.86
CA GLY A 199 9.87 12.58 -12.07
C GLY A 199 9.82 13.66 -10.99
N VAL A 200 9.24 13.39 -9.82
CA VAL A 200 9.27 14.30 -8.66
C VAL A 200 10.40 13.82 -7.73
N HIS A 201 11.53 14.53 -7.76
CA HIS A 201 12.77 14.07 -7.12
C HIS A 201 13.20 14.90 -5.90
N ASN A 202 12.67 16.12 -5.76
CA ASN A 202 13.03 17.05 -4.69
C ASN A 202 12.29 16.71 -3.38
N TRP A 203 12.52 15.51 -2.88
CA TRP A 203 11.99 15.06 -1.59
C TRP A 203 13.13 14.57 -0.69
N GLU A 204 12.91 14.62 0.61
CA GLU A 204 13.77 13.96 1.59
C GLU A 204 12.94 13.18 2.61
N ILE A 205 13.52 12.13 3.17
CA ILE A 205 12.95 11.33 4.25
C ILE A 205 13.68 11.69 5.54
N VAL A 206 12.92 12.05 6.56
CA VAL A 206 13.41 12.33 7.90
C VAL A 206 12.89 11.27 8.86
N GLU A 207 13.79 10.56 9.53
CA GLU A 207 13.48 9.43 10.41
C GLU A 207 13.99 9.67 11.83
N ALA A 208 13.14 9.36 12.80
CA ALA A 208 13.45 9.58 14.21
C ALA A 208 14.48 8.58 14.75
N SER A 209 14.45 7.34 14.26
CA SER A 209 15.38 6.28 14.66
C SER A 209 16.67 6.28 13.84
N ASP A 210 17.57 5.36 14.18
CA ASP A 210 18.84 5.11 13.50
C ASP A 210 18.72 4.16 12.30
N ARG A 211 17.49 3.79 11.89
CA ARG A 211 17.23 2.79 10.84
C ARG A 211 15.96 3.07 10.07
N VAL A 212 15.82 2.40 8.93
CA VAL A 212 14.57 2.37 8.16
C VAL A 212 13.67 1.20 8.60
N GLY A 213 12.42 1.18 8.11
CA GLY A 213 11.51 0.04 8.21
C GLY A 213 10.40 0.18 9.26
N GLY A 214 10.56 1.07 10.25
CA GLY A 214 9.50 1.38 11.22
C GLY A 214 9.05 0.15 12.02
N ARG A 215 7.89 -0.43 11.69
CA ARG A 215 7.39 -1.65 12.35
C ARG A 215 8.00 -2.95 11.83
N PHE A 216 8.86 -2.90 10.81
CA PHE A 216 9.66 -4.05 10.40
C PHE A 216 10.82 -4.23 11.38
N ARG A 217 10.90 -5.42 11.97
CA ARG A 217 11.85 -5.74 13.03
C ARG A 217 12.21 -7.22 13.01
N THR A 218 13.05 -7.59 12.06
CA THR A 218 13.75 -8.87 12.04
C THR A 218 14.96 -8.82 12.99
N ARG A 219 15.12 -9.82 13.86
CA ARG A 219 16.26 -9.94 14.78
C ARG A 219 16.93 -11.30 14.61
N TYR A 220 18.23 -11.31 14.34
CA TYR A 220 19.05 -12.52 14.35
C TYR A 220 19.60 -12.74 15.76
N VAL A 221 19.50 -13.95 16.29
CA VAL A 221 19.78 -14.22 17.72
C VAL A 221 21.15 -14.89 17.89
N ASP A 222 21.94 -14.41 18.85
CA ASP A 222 23.26 -14.94 19.25
C ASP A 222 24.23 -15.20 18.08
N GLY A 223 24.26 -14.31 17.08
CA GLY A 223 25.13 -14.47 15.90
C GLY A 223 24.83 -15.70 15.04
N THR A 224 23.73 -16.39 15.29
CA THR A 224 23.26 -17.53 14.50
C THR A 224 22.55 -17.07 13.22
N GLN A 225 22.18 -18.03 12.37
CA GLN A 225 21.30 -17.78 11.22
C GLN A 225 19.81 -17.81 11.60
N GLU A 226 19.47 -18.02 12.88
CA GLU A 226 18.08 -17.99 13.35
C GLU A 226 17.61 -16.55 13.50
N TRP A 227 16.44 -16.26 12.92
CA TRP A 227 15.83 -14.93 12.98
C TRP A 227 14.38 -14.97 13.47
N ALA A 228 14.06 -14.00 14.33
CA ALA A 228 12.72 -13.76 14.83
C ALA A 228 12.09 -12.54 14.16
N GLU A 229 10.81 -12.63 13.81
CA GLU A 229 10.02 -11.48 13.41
C GLU A 229 9.33 -10.85 14.60
N MET A 230 9.87 -9.73 15.05
CA MET A 230 9.28 -8.95 16.12
C MET A 230 8.16 -8.03 15.60
N GLY A 231 8.04 -7.89 14.28
CA GLY A 231 6.95 -7.18 13.58
C GLY A 231 6.09 -8.12 12.72
N PRO A 232 5.87 -7.81 11.42
CA PRO A 232 5.11 -8.69 10.54
C PRO A 232 5.86 -10.00 10.27
N MET A 233 5.12 -11.11 10.16
CA MET A 233 5.72 -12.45 9.99
C MET A 233 5.18 -13.25 8.80
N ARG A 234 4.02 -12.85 8.25
CA ARG A 234 3.34 -13.58 7.17
C ARG A 234 2.45 -12.66 6.34
N LEU A 235 2.18 -13.08 5.11
CA LEU A 235 1.31 -12.41 4.14
C LEU A 235 0.36 -13.46 3.55
N PRO A 236 -0.96 -13.22 3.51
CA PRO A 236 -1.86 -14.07 2.75
C PRO A 236 -1.57 -13.89 1.25
N TYR A 237 -1.66 -14.98 0.49
CA TYR A 237 -1.28 -15.01 -0.92
C TYR A 237 -2.43 -15.46 -1.82
N SER A 238 -3.06 -16.57 -1.45
CA SER A 238 -4.27 -17.07 -2.08
C SER A 238 -5.13 -17.81 -1.07
N VAL A 239 -6.39 -18.04 -1.39
CA VAL A 239 -7.29 -18.88 -0.61
C VAL A 239 -7.97 -19.88 -1.50
N THR A 240 -8.12 -21.12 -1.04
CA THR A 240 -8.85 -22.19 -1.74
C THR A 240 -10.11 -22.56 -0.95
N TYR A 241 -11.28 -22.39 -1.57
CA TYR A 241 -12.57 -22.72 -0.96
C TYR A 241 -12.91 -24.20 -1.12
N LYS A 242 -13.35 -24.85 -0.04
CA LYS A 242 -13.58 -26.31 -0.01
C LYS A 242 -14.76 -26.76 -0.85
N HIS A 243 -15.82 -25.95 -0.92
CA HIS A 243 -17.08 -26.38 -1.53
C HIS A 243 -16.97 -26.59 -3.06
N ASN A 244 -16.11 -25.82 -3.74
CA ASN A 244 -15.93 -25.85 -5.20
C ASN A 244 -14.47 -25.91 -5.67
N ASN A 245 -13.50 -25.95 -4.74
CA ASN A 245 -12.07 -25.92 -5.01
C ASN A 245 -11.61 -24.65 -5.79
N GLU A 246 -12.40 -23.57 -5.72
CA GLU A 246 -12.04 -22.28 -6.32
C GLU A 246 -10.90 -21.64 -5.53
N THR A 247 -9.88 -21.16 -6.25
CA THR A 247 -8.76 -20.44 -5.64
C THR A 247 -8.80 -18.97 -6.04
N LEU A 248 -8.77 -18.09 -5.03
CA LEU A 248 -8.74 -16.64 -5.20
C LEU A 248 -7.40 -16.06 -4.72
N ARG A 249 -7.04 -14.91 -5.26
CA ARG A 249 -5.87 -14.13 -4.85
C ARG A 249 -6.32 -12.96 -4.01
N TYR A 250 -5.58 -12.69 -2.94
CA TYR A 250 -5.76 -11.47 -2.15
C TYR A 250 -5.19 -10.28 -2.92
N THR A 251 -6.07 -9.45 -3.47
CA THR A 251 -5.66 -8.40 -4.42
C THR A 251 -4.94 -7.23 -3.74
N ASP A 252 -5.28 -6.89 -2.50
CA ASP A 252 -4.60 -5.84 -1.75
C ASP A 252 -3.16 -6.21 -1.37
N HIS A 253 -2.94 -7.48 -1.02
CA HIS A 253 -1.62 -8.01 -0.69
C HIS A 253 -0.66 -8.08 -1.89
N GLU A 254 -1.19 -8.12 -3.12
CA GLU A 254 -0.41 -8.11 -4.36
C GLU A 254 0.51 -6.88 -4.47
N MET A 255 0.14 -5.75 -3.87
CA MET A 255 1.00 -4.55 -3.80
C MET A 255 2.34 -4.82 -3.09
N THR A 256 2.34 -5.72 -2.10
CA THR A 256 3.56 -6.08 -1.36
C THR A 256 4.51 -6.91 -2.22
N PHE A 257 3.98 -7.92 -2.92
CA PHE A 257 4.76 -8.75 -3.85
C PHE A 257 5.26 -7.94 -5.06
N GLN A 258 4.42 -7.02 -5.56
CA GLN A 258 4.79 -6.05 -6.58
C GLN A 258 5.98 -5.18 -6.15
N LEU A 259 5.94 -4.63 -4.93
CA LEU A 259 7.01 -3.78 -4.42
C LEU A 259 8.34 -4.54 -4.35
N ALA A 260 8.31 -5.75 -3.80
CA ALA A 260 9.50 -6.60 -3.73
C ALA A 260 10.10 -6.88 -5.11
N ARG A 261 9.26 -7.20 -6.11
CA ARG A 261 9.73 -7.37 -7.50
C ARG A 261 10.37 -6.11 -8.06
N ILE A 262 9.75 -4.94 -7.85
CA ILE A 262 10.30 -3.65 -8.31
C ILE A 262 11.66 -3.37 -7.67
N LEU A 263 11.80 -3.58 -6.36
CA LEU A 263 13.06 -3.35 -5.65
C LEU A 263 14.15 -4.35 -6.07
N ASN A 264 13.78 -5.62 -6.30
CA ASN A 264 14.71 -6.61 -6.85
C ASN A 264 15.21 -6.20 -8.23
N GLU A 265 14.32 -5.75 -9.12
CA GLU A 265 14.66 -5.24 -10.45
C GLU A 265 15.58 -4.01 -10.36
N MET A 266 15.25 -3.03 -9.51
CA MET A 266 16.04 -1.81 -9.32
C MET A 266 17.43 -2.08 -8.74
N ASN A 267 17.56 -3.08 -7.88
CA ASN A 267 18.84 -3.50 -7.30
C ASN A 267 19.59 -4.52 -8.19
N GLY A 268 19.12 -4.80 -9.40
CA GLY A 268 19.76 -5.77 -10.30
C GLY A 268 19.83 -7.20 -9.72
N ASN A 269 18.90 -7.55 -8.83
CA ASN A 269 18.89 -8.80 -8.04
C ASN A 269 20.16 -9.03 -7.19
N ASP A 270 20.82 -7.96 -6.73
CA ASP A 270 21.94 -8.07 -5.79
C ASP A 270 21.53 -8.86 -4.53
N PRO A 271 22.21 -9.98 -4.19
CA PRO A 271 21.88 -10.81 -3.03
C PRO A 271 21.81 -10.06 -1.70
N ARG A 272 22.52 -8.93 -1.56
CA ARG A 272 22.47 -8.08 -0.35
C ARG A 272 21.10 -7.45 -0.12
N TRP A 273 20.36 -7.16 -1.18
CA TRP A 273 19.07 -6.47 -1.15
C TRP A 273 17.91 -7.34 -1.65
N LYS A 274 18.20 -8.56 -2.09
CA LYS A 274 17.22 -9.44 -2.72
C LYS A 274 16.11 -9.83 -1.75
N ILE A 275 14.86 -9.66 -2.15
CA ILE A 275 13.68 -10.05 -1.38
C ILE A 275 13.14 -11.33 -2.02
N ASP A 276 13.30 -12.46 -1.33
CA ASP A 276 12.74 -13.74 -1.74
C ASP A 276 11.58 -14.11 -0.81
N PHE A 277 10.51 -14.67 -1.38
CA PHE A 277 9.38 -15.17 -0.61
C PHE A 277 9.44 -16.69 -0.51
N ILE A 278 9.18 -17.21 0.68
CA ILE A 278 9.04 -18.64 0.96
C ILE A 278 7.65 -18.92 1.55
N PRO A 279 7.13 -20.15 1.39
CA PRO A 279 5.85 -20.53 1.99
C PRO A 279 5.88 -20.34 3.52
N TRP A 280 4.78 -19.82 4.07
CA TRP A 280 4.56 -19.81 5.52
C TRP A 280 3.58 -20.93 5.88
N ILE A 281 4.02 -21.85 6.75
CA ILE A 281 3.17 -22.91 7.26
C ILE A 281 2.34 -22.34 8.40
N GLN A 282 1.08 -22.02 8.10
CA GLN A 282 0.14 -21.46 9.06
C GLN A 282 -0.28 -22.48 10.12
N HIS A 283 -0.57 -23.70 9.68
CA HIS A 283 -0.97 -24.81 10.53
C HIS A 283 -0.23 -26.09 10.17
N HIS A 284 0.27 -26.80 11.19
CA HIS A 284 0.86 -28.13 11.02
C HIS A 284 0.01 -29.21 11.73
N PRO A 285 -0.21 -30.40 11.13
CA PRO A 285 -1.01 -31.48 11.74
C PRO A 285 -0.55 -31.91 13.14
N ASN A 286 0.76 -31.81 13.41
CA ASN A 286 1.37 -32.23 14.69
C ASN A 286 1.50 -31.10 15.73
N GLU A 287 0.92 -29.92 15.49
CA GLU A 287 0.81 -28.89 16.53
C GLU A 287 0.22 -29.46 17.82
N LEU A 288 0.83 -29.17 18.96
CA LEU A 288 0.32 -29.59 20.27
C LEU A 288 -0.74 -28.61 20.76
N ILE A 289 -1.94 -29.11 21.00
CA ILE A 289 -3.07 -28.30 21.50
C ILE A 289 -3.36 -28.77 22.91
N ALA A 290 -2.84 -28.07 23.91
CA ALA A 290 -3.02 -28.40 25.33
C ALA A 290 -4.15 -27.60 25.99
N ARG A 291 -4.47 -26.42 25.46
CA ARG A 291 -5.55 -25.57 25.93
C ARG A 291 -6.86 -25.98 25.25
N GLY A 292 -7.94 -26.09 26.02
CA GLY A 292 -9.26 -26.45 25.51
C GLY A 292 -9.38 -27.92 25.09
N THR A 293 -8.45 -28.77 25.50
CA THR A 293 -8.41 -30.20 25.14
C THR A 293 -8.05 -31.07 26.34
N ARG A 294 -8.56 -32.30 26.31
CA ARG A 294 -8.20 -33.36 27.23
C ARG A 294 -6.94 -34.06 26.74
N ARG A 295 -6.07 -34.43 27.68
CA ARG A 295 -4.93 -35.30 27.38
C ARG A 295 -5.42 -36.69 26.99
N HIS A 296 -4.63 -37.37 26.16
CA HIS A 296 -4.80 -38.79 25.91
C HIS A 296 -4.69 -39.60 27.22
N PRO A 297 -5.23 -40.83 27.30
CA PRO A 297 -5.10 -41.68 28.48
C PRO A 297 -3.66 -41.94 28.94
N ASP A 298 -2.70 -41.87 28.01
CA ASP A 298 -1.26 -42.00 28.27
C ASP A 298 -0.58 -40.68 28.70
N GLY A 299 -1.36 -39.62 28.91
CA GLY A 299 -0.89 -38.30 29.33
C GLY A 299 -0.39 -37.41 28.20
N ARG A 300 -0.34 -37.87 26.95
CA ARG A 300 0.09 -37.04 25.81
C ARG A 300 -0.88 -35.89 25.57
N ILE A 301 -0.31 -34.77 25.14
CA ILE A 301 -1.07 -33.65 24.59
C ILE A 301 -1.52 -34.05 23.19
N PRO A 302 -2.80 -33.84 22.84
CA PRO A 302 -3.29 -34.19 21.53
C PRO A 302 -2.74 -33.23 20.47
N THR A 303 -2.53 -33.75 19.26
CA THR A 303 -2.17 -32.92 18.12
C THR A 303 -3.39 -32.26 17.48
N ARG A 304 -3.21 -31.21 16.69
CA ARG A 304 -4.29 -30.62 15.87
C ARG A 304 -5.03 -31.68 15.06
N ALA A 305 -4.32 -32.55 14.36
CA ALA A 305 -4.94 -33.58 13.54
C ALA A 305 -5.68 -34.64 14.37
N GLU A 306 -5.17 -35.01 15.55
CA GLU A 306 -5.88 -35.90 16.48
C GLU A 306 -7.18 -35.25 16.98
N VAL A 307 -7.14 -33.98 17.38
CA VAL A 307 -8.32 -33.20 17.82
C VAL A 307 -9.36 -33.06 16.70
N GLU A 308 -8.91 -32.97 15.45
CA GLU A 308 -9.79 -32.86 14.29
C GLU A 308 -10.44 -34.20 13.93
N ALA A 309 -9.69 -35.30 14.04
CA ALA A 309 -10.20 -36.65 13.79
C ALA A 309 -11.10 -37.15 14.92
N ASP A 310 -10.84 -36.72 16.17
CA ASP A 310 -11.61 -37.09 17.35
C ASP A 310 -12.03 -35.85 18.16
N PRO A 311 -13.23 -35.28 17.87
CA PRO A 311 -13.77 -34.14 18.61
C PRO A 311 -13.98 -34.42 20.11
N SER A 312 -13.98 -35.68 20.57
CA SER A 312 -14.08 -36.00 21.99
C SER A 312 -12.84 -35.54 22.78
N LEU A 313 -11.72 -35.28 22.11
CA LEU A 313 -10.54 -34.69 22.74
C LEU A 313 -10.74 -33.22 23.12
N LYS A 314 -11.72 -32.52 22.56
CA LYS A 314 -12.04 -31.13 22.95
C LYS A 314 -12.73 -31.12 24.32
N GLU A 315 -12.45 -30.09 25.10
CA GLU A 315 -13.26 -29.78 26.28
C GLU A 315 -14.67 -29.37 25.87
N ALA A 316 -15.64 -29.55 26.78
CA ALA A 316 -17.01 -29.13 26.50
C ALA A 316 -17.02 -27.60 26.31
N PRO A 317 -17.84 -27.08 25.37
CA PRO A 317 -17.98 -25.63 25.24
C PRO A 317 -18.56 -25.04 26.52
N ASP A 318 -18.13 -23.84 26.88
CA ASP A 318 -18.61 -23.14 28.08
C ASP A 318 -20.12 -22.88 28.02
N MET A 319 -20.65 -22.65 26.81
CA MET A 319 -22.08 -22.48 26.58
C MET A 319 -22.60 -23.24 25.35
N SER A 320 -23.76 -23.87 25.50
CA SER A 320 -24.45 -24.59 24.42
C SER A 320 -25.97 -24.38 24.43
N SER A 321 -26.44 -23.29 25.05
CA SER A 321 -27.87 -22.97 25.12
C SER A 321 -28.44 -22.70 23.72
N ALA A 322 -29.74 -22.92 23.53
CA ALA A 322 -30.39 -22.64 22.25
C ALA A 322 -30.27 -21.16 21.84
N GLU A 323 -30.29 -20.24 22.83
CA GLU A 323 -30.07 -18.81 22.61
C GLU A 323 -28.65 -18.52 22.12
N TYR A 324 -27.63 -19.11 22.75
CA TYR A 324 -26.23 -18.99 22.33
C TYR A 324 -26.04 -19.47 20.90
N LEU A 325 -26.47 -20.69 20.59
CA LEU A 325 -26.33 -21.28 19.26
C LEU A 325 -27.06 -20.45 18.20
N GLY A 326 -28.27 -19.97 18.51
CA GLY A 326 -29.05 -19.11 17.62
C GLY A 326 -28.40 -17.75 17.38
N THR A 327 -27.85 -17.13 18.43
CA THR A 327 -27.17 -15.82 18.33
C THR A 327 -25.86 -15.94 17.57
N LYS A 328 -25.03 -16.94 17.89
CA LYS A 328 -23.78 -17.22 17.17
C LYS A 328 -24.02 -17.49 15.69
N ALA A 329 -25.03 -18.30 15.36
CA ALA A 329 -25.39 -18.56 13.96
C ALA A 329 -25.85 -17.30 13.21
N ARG A 330 -26.43 -16.30 13.91
CA ARG A 330 -26.76 -15.00 13.30
C ARG A 330 -25.51 -14.17 13.03
N MET A 331 -24.57 -14.13 13.98
CA MET A 331 -23.28 -13.45 13.80
C MET A 331 -22.47 -14.09 12.67
N ASP A 332 -22.34 -15.42 12.66
CA ASP A 332 -21.64 -16.17 11.62
C ASP A 332 -22.22 -15.92 10.21
N ARG A 333 -23.55 -15.72 10.09
CA ARG A 333 -24.17 -15.36 8.80
C ARG A 333 -23.73 -14.00 8.25
N ILE A 334 -23.27 -13.10 9.11
CA ILE A 334 -22.70 -11.80 8.71
C ILE A 334 -21.20 -11.99 8.48
N LEU A 335 -20.49 -12.51 9.49
CA LEU A 335 -19.02 -12.50 9.59
C LEU A 335 -18.32 -13.58 8.77
N LYS A 336 -19.05 -14.65 8.40
CA LYS A 336 -18.53 -15.81 7.66
C LYS A 336 -19.36 -16.08 6.41
N ASN A 337 -20.02 -15.06 5.87
CA ASN A 337 -20.71 -15.21 4.59
C ASN A 337 -19.70 -15.42 3.47
N GLU A 338 -19.74 -16.57 2.79
CA GLU A 338 -18.76 -16.90 1.75
C GLU A 338 -18.70 -15.86 0.63
N THR A 339 -19.85 -15.34 0.19
CA THR A 339 -19.91 -14.31 -0.87
C THR A 339 -19.26 -13.01 -0.40
N THR A 340 -19.49 -12.61 0.85
CA THR A 340 -18.87 -11.43 1.44
C THR A 340 -17.35 -11.61 1.52
N LEU A 341 -16.86 -12.72 2.08
CA LEU A 341 -15.42 -12.99 2.18
C LEU A 341 -14.76 -12.96 0.79
N LYS A 342 -15.35 -13.67 -0.19
CA LYS A 342 -14.92 -13.63 -1.61
C LYS A 342 -14.84 -12.23 -2.20
N SER A 343 -15.71 -11.33 -1.76
CA SER A 343 -15.66 -9.94 -2.21
C SER A 343 -14.49 -9.17 -1.57
N LEU A 344 -14.17 -9.42 -0.30
CA LEU A 344 -12.99 -8.86 0.37
C LEU A 344 -11.69 -9.32 -0.31
N GLU A 345 -11.53 -10.61 -0.61
CA GLU A 345 -10.28 -11.08 -1.24
C GLU A 345 -10.08 -10.52 -2.65
N ARG A 346 -11.16 -10.31 -3.40
CA ARG A 346 -11.12 -9.78 -4.77
C ARG A 346 -11.00 -8.26 -4.81
N ASP A 347 -11.72 -7.55 -3.95
CA ASP A 347 -11.77 -6.09 -3.91
C ASP A 347 -12.25 -5.60 -2.54
N VAL A 348 -11.32 -5.64 -1.59
CA VAL A 348 -11.50 -5.16 -0.22
C VAL A 348 -11.95 -3.69 -0.15
N TRP A 349 -11.70 -2.86 -1.16
CA TRP A 349 -12.08 -1.43 -1.14
C TRP A 349 -13.58 -1.26 -1.40
N ARG A 350 -14.13 -1.96 -2.40
CA ARG A 350 -15.58 -1.96 -2.62
C ARG A 350 -16.32 -2.74 -1.54
N ALA A 351 -15.72 -3.80 -1.00
CA ALA A 351 -16.26 -4.51 0.15
C ALA A 351 -16.34 -3.63 1.41
N HIS A 352 -15.29 -2.84 1.67
CA HIS A 352 -15.28 -1.86 2.78
C HIS A 352 -16.42 -0.86 2.64
N LYS A 353 -16.54 -0.24 1.46
CA LYS A 353 -17.65 0.67 1.18
C LYS A 353 -19.02 0.03 1.43
N LEU A 354 -19.23 -1.20 0.94
CA LEU A 354 -20.49 -1.90 1.14
C LEU A 354 -20.79 -2.12 2.63
N ALA A 355 -19.79 -2.54 3.42
CA ALA A 355 -19.94 -2.69 4.87
C ALA A 355 -20.32 -1.35 5.55
N MET A 356 -19.75 -0.23 5.09
CA MET A 356 -20.13 1.09 5.58
C MET A 356 -21.59 1.42 5.20
N GLU A 357 -21.99 1.21 3.94
CA GLU A 357 -23.36 1.48 3.45
C GLU A 357 -24.42 0.61 4.13
N GLU A 358 -24.08 -0.62 4.52
CA GLU A 358 -24.95 -1.55 5.27
C GLU A 358 -25.04 -1.21 6.77
N GLY A 359 -24.30 -0.20 7.24
CA GLY A 359 -24.35 0.23 8.64
C GLY A 359 -23.54 -0.66 9.59
N LEU A 360 -22.61 -1.48 9.08
CA LEU A 360 -21.80 -2.37 9.93
C LEU A 360 -20.78 -1.60 10.78
N ASP A 361 -20.45 -0.37 10.41
CA ASP A 361 -19.62 0.54 11.21
C ASP A 361 -20.41 1.26 12.31
N ASP A 362 -21.75 1.19 12.30
CA ASP A 362 -22.61 1.93 13.25
C ASP A 362 -22.80 1.17 14.57
N TRP A 363 -22.35 -0.08 14.63
CA TRP A 363 -22.57 -0.99 15.75
C TRP A 363 -21.27 -1.69 16.14
N SER A 364 -21.04 -1.80 17.45
CA SER A 364 -20.19 -2.87 17.95
C SER A 364 -20.95 -4.20 17.85
N GLU A 365 -20.21 -5.30 17.77
CA GLU A 365 -20.80 -6.63 17.71
C GLU A 365 -21.65 -6.95 18.95
N GLN A 366 -21.20 -6.52 20.13
CA GLN A 366 -21.98 -6.60 21.37
C GLN A 366 -23.30 -5.83 21.26
N ALA A 367 -23.25 -4.58 20.77
CA ALA A 367 -24.45 -3.75 20.66
C ALA A 367 -25.45 -4.35 19.65
N MET A 368 -24.96 -4.92 18.54
CA MET A 368 -25.79 -5.67 17.59
C MET A 368 -26.49 -6.85 18.28
N MET A 369 -25.73 -7.69 19.01
CA MET A 369 -26.29 -8.84 19.70
C MET A 369 -27.33 -8.44 20.76
N ARG A 370 -27.02 -7.43 21.59
CA ARG A 370 -27.92 -6.96 22.66
C ARG A 370 -29.16 -6.27 22.12
N HIS A 371 -29.00 -5.33 21.21
CA HIS A 371 -30.06 -4.38 20.86
C HIS A 371 -30.81 -4.77 19.60
N VAL A 372 -30.17 -5.47 18.65
CA VAL A 372 -30.82 -5.92 17.42
C VAL A 372 -31.22 -7.38 17.53
N PHE A 373 -30.33 -8.25 18.01
CA PHE A 373 -30.63 -9.68 18.09
C PHE A 373 -31.44 -10.05 19.32
N LYS A 374 -31.45 -9.16 20.33
CA LYS A 374 -32.11 -9.32 21.62
C LYS A 374 -31.56 -10.50 22.43
N ALA A 375 -30.30 -10.86 22.22
CA ALA A 375 -29.60 -11.88 23.01
C ALA A 375 -29.36 -11.37 24.44
N SER A 376 -29.41 -12.25 25.43
CA SER A 376 -29.13 -11.94 26.84
C SER A 376 -27.70 -11.44 27.04
N GLU A 377 -27.46 -10.78 28.18
CA GLU A 377 -26.13 -10.25 28.53
C GLU A 377 -25.10 -11.37 28.61
N ASN A 378 -25.45 -12.48 29.26
CA ASN A 378 -24.58 -13.64 29.40
C ASN A 378 -24.23 -14.29 28.06
N VAL A 379 -25.20 -14.44 27.13
CA VAL A 379 -24.94 -14.97 25.79
C VAL A 379 -24.09 -14.01 24.95
N THR A 380 -24.36 -12.72 25.07
CA THR A 380 -23.60 -11.68 24.36
C THR A 380 -22.15 -11.69 24.82
N ASP A 381 -21.91 -11.69 26.13
CA ASP A 381 -20.58 -11.68 26.74
C ASP A 381 -19.79 -12.93 26.36
N GLU A 382 -20.40 -14.12 26.44
CA GLU A 382 -19.79 -15.37 26.02
C GLU A 382 -19.36 -15.36 24.54
N ILE A 383 -20.23 -14.89 23.63
CA ILE A 383 -19.87 -14.82 22.20
C ILE A 383 -18.77 -13.80 21.97
N TRP A 384 -18.92 -12.60 22.55
CA TRP A 384 -18.00 -11.50 22.35
C TRP A 384 -16.60 -11.80 22.91
N THR A 385 -16.50 -12.33 24.12
CA THR A 385 -15.21 -12.68 24.74
C THR A 385 -14.53 -13.88 24.09
N SER A 386 -15.25 -14.66 23.28
CA SER A 386 -14.69 -15.77 22.50
C SER A 386 -14.00 -15.33 21.19
N SER A 387 -14.23 -14.10 20.73
CA SER A 387 -13.51 -13.48 19.62
C SER A 387 -12.59 -12.37 20.14
N ASP A 388 -11.57 -12.04 19.36
CA ASP A 388 -10.66 -10.94 19.69
C ASP A 388 -11.23 -9.57 19.27
N TYR A 389 -12.43 -9.53 18.65
CA TYR A 389 -12.95 -8.45 17.80
C TYR A 389 -14.24 -7.80 18.29
N ASP A 390 -14.28 -6.46 18.17
CA ASP A 390 -15.35 -5.61 18.69
C ASP A 390 -16.24 -5.02 17.59
N VAL A 391 -15.71 -4.90 16.37
CA VAL A 391 -16.33 -4.22 15.23
C VAL A 391 -16.30 -5.09 13.98
N PHE A 392 -17.40 -5.06 13.24
CA PHE A 392 -17.66 -5.97 12.13
C PHE A 392 -16.60 -5.94 11.03
N TRP A 393 -16.10 -4.76 10.65
CA TRP A 393 -15.15 -4.66 9.55
C TRP A 393 -13.79 -5.30 9.89
N ASP A 394 -13.29 -5.10 11.12
CA ASP A 394 -12.04 -5.69 11.61
C ASP A 394 -12.19 -7.23 11.65
N GLU A 395 -13.33 -7.73 12.16
CA GLU A 395 -13.58 -9.18 12.18
C GLU A 395 -13.81 -9.78 10.77
N LEU A 396 -14.54 -9.09 9.88
CA LEU A 396 -14.72 -9.54 8.48
C LEU A 396 -13.39 -9.67 7.75
N HIS A 397 -12.53 -8.66 7.86
CA HIS A 397 -11.20 -8.67 7.25
C HIS A 397 -10.25 -9.66 7.94
N HIS A 398 -10.40 -9.88 9.24
CA HIS A 398 -9.70 -10.98 9.91
C HIS A 398 -10.16 -12.34 9.39
N ASN A 399 -11.47 -12.57 9.32
CA ASN A 399 -12.05 -13.85 8.91
C ASN A 399 -11.73 -14.18 7.45
N SER A 400 -11.70 -13.19 6.55
CA SER A 400 -11.29 -13.39 5.15
C SER A 400 -9.83 -13.85 5.02
N ASN A 401 -8.98 -13.52 6.00
CA ASN A 401 -7.55 -13.87 5.98
C ASN A 401 -7.25 -15.11 6.84
N LEU A 402 -7.54 -15.02 8.14
CA LEU A 402 -7.16 -15.97 9.19
C LEU A 402 -8.27 -16.97 9.55
N GLY A 403 -9.53 -16.64 9.33
CA GLY A 403 -10.67 -17.53 9.60
C GLY A 403 -10.79 -18.71 8.62
N LEU A 404 -10.08 -18.65 7.49
CA LEU A 404 -9.99 -19.68 6.47
C LEU A 404 -8.77 -20.58 6.75
N ASP A 405 -8.83 -21.29 7.87
CA ASP A 405 -7.70 -22.00 8.47
C ASP A 405 -7.53 -23.47 8.02
N GLY A 406 -8.38 -23.94 7.10
CA GLY A 406 -8.35 -25.30 6.59
C GLY A 406 -8.96 -26.36 7.52
N SER A 407 -9.45 -26.03 8.73
CA SER A 407 -10.19 -26.96 9.60
C SER A 407 -11.48 -27.46 8.95
N SER A 408 -12.05 -28.59 9.38
CA SER A 408 -13.28 -29.16 8.79
C SER A 408 -14.46 -28.19 8.79
N SER A 409 -14.53 -27.30 9.78
CA SER A 409 -15.55 -26.24 9.89
C SER A 409 -15.27 -25.00 9.05
N ALA A 410 -14.03 -24.79 8.57
CA ALA A 410 -13.69 -23.63 7.77
C ALA A 410 -14.19 -23.74 6.32
N LEU A 411 -14.56 -22.60 5.73
CA LEU A 411 -15.03 -22.52 4.34
C LEU A 411 -13.92 -22.79 3.32
N GLY A 412 -12.68 -22.57 3.70
CA GLY A 412 -11.51 -22.63 2.84
C GLY A 412 -10.20 -22.69 3.63
N GLU A 413 -9.10 -22.62 2.90
CA GLU A 413 -7.75 -22.59 3.44
C GLU A 413 -6.93 -21.50 2.75
N THR A 414 -6.38 -20.58 3.55
CA THR A 414 -5.48 -19.54 3.10
C THR A 414 -4.06 -20.09 2.95
N ASN A 415 -3.47 -19.88 1.78
CA ASN A 415 -2.05 -20.07 1.53
C ASN A 415 -1.28 -18.79 1.89
N TRP A 416 -0.18 -18.96 2.62
CA TRP A 416 0.60 -17.86 3.18
C TRP A 416 2.04 -17.85 2.65
N MET A 417 2.63 -16.67 2.62
CA MET A 417 4.04 -16.45 2.32
C MET A 417 4.70 -15.66 3.45
N CYS A 418 6.02 -15.77 3.57
CA CYS A 418 6.85 -14.86 4.36
C CYS A 418 8.11 -14.50 3.57
N ILE A 419 8.90 -13.55 4.06
CA ILE A 419 10.16 -13.13 3.42
C ILE A 419 11.31 -13.95 4.01
N ASP A 420 12.07 -14.62 3.16
CA ASP A 420 13.26 -15.36 3.59
C ASP A 420 14.33 -14.42 4.16
N GLY A 421 14.85 -14.73 5.34
CA GLY A 421 15.75 -13.85 6.09
C GLY A 421 15.09 -12.60 6.69
N GLY A 422 13.75 -12.49 6.61
CA GLY A 422 12.92 -11.54 7.35
C GLY A 422 12.50 -10.24 6.64
N PHE A 423 11.45 -9.61 7.16
CA PHE A 423 10.79 -8.43 6.61
C PHE A 423 11.65 -7.17 6.55
N ASN A 424 12.72 -7.07 7.35
CA ASN A 424 13.70 -6.00 7.20
C ASN A 424 14.28 -5.95 5.77
N ARG A 425 14.40 -7.09 5.07
CA ARG A 425 14.89 -7.11 3.68
C ARG A 425 14.04 -6.24 2.75
N LEU A 426 12.73 -6.14 3.00
CA LEU A 426 11.84 -5.30 2.20
C LEU A 426 12.13 -3.80 2.41
N SER A 427 12.40 -3.36 3.63
CA SER A 427 12.76 -1.96 3.89
C SER A 427 14.21 -1.64 3.50
N ASP A 428 15.13 -2.58 3.73
CA ASP A 428 16.56 -2.38 3.50
C ASP A 428 16.88 -2.28 2.01
N ALA A 429 16.11 -2.96 1.15
CA ALA A 429 16.24 -2.88 -0.30
C ALA A 429 15.99 -1.47 -0.88
N PHE A 430 15.41 -0.54 -0.11
CA PHE A 430 15.32 0.88 -0.50
C PHE A 430 16.62 1.65 -0.30
N LEU A 431 17.50 1.20 0.61
CA LEU A 431 18.68 1.97 1.04
C LEU A 431 19.55 2.45 -0.13
N PRO A 432 19.88 1.62 -1.15
CA PRO A 432 20.66 2.09 -2.30
C PRO A 432 20.03 3.27 -3.06
N HIS A 433 18.71 3.44 -2.98
CA HIS A 433 17.93 4.43 -3.75
C HIS A 433 17.57 5.68 -2.95
N VAL A 434 17.60 5.60 -1.61
CA VAL A 434 17.16 6.70 -0.73
C VAL A 434 18.27 7.32 0.12
N ARG A 435 19.44 6.68 0.25
CA ARG A 435 20.54 7.11 1.14
C ARG A 435 20.91 8.61 1.02
N ASN A 436 20.96 9.15 -0.19
CA ASN A 436 21.34 10.56 -0.41
C ASN A 436 20.23 11.56 -0.05
N ARG A 437 19.04 11.07 0.29
CA ARG A 437 17.83 11.83 0.65
C ARG A 437 17.22 11.33 1.97
N LEU A 438 18.00 10.60 2.77
CA LEU A 438 17.55 10.02 4.03
C LEU A 438 18.36 10.62 5.19
N THR A 439 17.67 11.24 6.12
CA THR A 439 18.24 11.72 7.38
C THR A 439 17.70 10.88 8.53
N LEU A 440 18.59 10.12 9.18
CA LEU A 440 18.30 9.33 10.37
C LEU A 440 18.55 10.15 11.65
N ASN A 441 18.06 9.66 12.80
CA ASN A 441 18.22 10.28 14.12
C ASN A 441 17.67 11.71 14.22
N ARG A 442 16.66 12.06 13.43
CA ARG A 442 16.02 13.37 13.44
C ARG A 442 14.54 13.24 13.80
N LYS A 443 14.24 13.38 15.09
CA LYS A 443 12.88 13.33 15.64
C LYS A 443 12.21 14.69 15.50
N ILE A 444 11.31 14.82 14.53
CA ILE A 444 10.47 16.02 14.36
C ILE A 444 9.61 16.23 15.61
N ARG A 445 9.54 17.48 16.06
CA ARG A 445 8.84 17.91 17.28
C ARG A 445 7.75 18.94 17.02
N LYS A 446 7.85 19.66 15.90
CA LYS A 446 6.89 20.69 15.53
C LYS A 446 6.69 20.70 14.02
N LEU A 447 5.43 20.86 13.63
CA LEU A 447 4.99 21.17 12.28
C LEU A 447 4.23 22.49 12.34
N GLU A 448 4.57 23.44 11.48
CA GLU A 448 3.85 24.72 11.40
C GLU A 448 3.64 25.16 9.94
N PRO A 449 2.45 25.65 9.57
CA PRO A 449 2.25 26.32 8.30
C PRO A 449 2.95 27.69 8.33
N ILE A 450 3.64 28.02 7.26
CA ILE A 450 4.31 29.30 7.07
C ILE A 450 3.87 29.92 5.74
N ALA A 451 4.01 31.23 5.62
CA ALA A 451 3.77 31.92 4.35
C ALA A 451 4.84 31.54 3.32
N GLY A 452 4.39 31.06 2.16
CA GLY A 452 5.19 30.81 0.98
C GLY A 452 5.21 32.01 0.02
N PRO A 453 5.99 31.90 -1.08
CA PRO A 453 5.98 32.90 -2.15
C PRO A 453 4.58 33.10 -2.72
N ASN A 454 4.25 34.32 -3.14
CA ASN A 454 2.98 34.66 -3.80
C ASN A 454 1.72 34.31 -2.99
N GLY A 455 1.80 34.29 -1.66
CA GLY A 455 0.66 33.98 -0.79
C GLY A 455 0.30 32.49 -0.72
N THR A 456 1.17 31.61 -1.23
CA THR A 456 1.04 30.16 -1.04
C THR A 456 1.31 29.78 0.43
N THR A 457 0.89 28.59 0.85
CA THR A 457 1.28 28.02 2.14
C THR A 457 2.47 27.10 1.93
N ARG A 458 3.40 27.08 2.88
CA ARG A 458 4.49 26.09 3.01
C ARG A 458 4.43 25.50 4.42
N THR A 459 5.23 24.47 4.65
CA THR A 459 5.37 23.81 5.96
C THR A 459 6.78 24.02 6.50
N ARG A 460 6.90 24.21 7.81
CA ARG A 460 8.18 24.18 8.53
C ARG A 460 8.18 23.02 9.50
N LEU A 461 9.21 22.20 9.44
CA LEU A 461 9.46 21.12 10.38
C LEU A 461 10.57 21.56 11.32
N SER A 462 10.38 21.35 12.62
CA SER A 462 11.41 21.65 13.62
C SER A 462 11.73 20.46 14.50
N TRP A 463 12.99 20.33 14.89
CA TRP A 463 13.52 19.28 15.75
C TRP A 463 14.54 19.85 16.75
N TYR A 464 14.91 19.03 17.72
CA TYR A 464 16.02 19.33 18.61
C TYR A 464 17.28 18.59 18.14
N PRO A 465 18.46 19.24 18.12
CA PRO A 465 19.71 18.58 17.74
C PRO A 465 20.09 17.43 18.67
N SER A 466 19.69 17.50 19.95
CA SER A 466 19.91 16.46 20.96
C SER A 466 18.91 16.59 22.11
N THR A 467 18.92 15.63 23.04
CA THR A 467 18.10 15.69 24.26
C THR A 467 18.53 16.81 25.20
N THR A 468 19.81 17.20 25.19
CA THR A 468 20.37 18.27 26.01
C THR A 468 20.23 19.65 25.36
N ASN A 469 20.30 19.75 24.03
CA ASN A 469 20.09 21.00 23.31
C ASN A 469 18.63 21.11 22.87
N ARG A 470 17.85 21.90 23.62
CA ARG A 470 16.41 22.11 23.41
C ARG A 470 16.09 23.36 22.57
N THR A 471 17.04 23.86 21.79
CA THR A 471 16.79 24.91 20.79
C THR A 471 16.37 24.26 19.47
N TYR A 472 15.32 24.79 18.85
CA TYR A 472 14.85 24.27 17.57
C TYR A 472 15.85 24.55 16.45
N GLU A 473 16.16 23.50 15.69
CA GLU A 473 16.54 23.62 14.28
C GLU A 473 15.29 23.40 13.43
N SER A 474 15.26 24.01 12.25
CA SER A 474 14.08 23.99 11.38
C SER A 474 14.44 23.97 9.90
N GLU A 475 13.54 23.43 9.10
CA GLU A 475 13.65 23.43 7.65
C GLU A 475 12.26 23.58 6.99
N ASP A 476 12.24 24.29 5.86
CA ASP A 476 11.01 24.69 5.16
C ASP A 476 10.79 23.87 3.89
N TYR A 477 9.54 23.47 3.66
CA TYR A 477 9.09 22.59 2.59
C TYR A 477 7.80 23.11 1.97
N ASP A 478 7.58 22.83 0.70
CA ASP A 478 6.31 23.17 0.03
C ASP A 478 5.18 22.28 0.53
N TYR A 479 5.46 20.99 0.75
CA TYR A 479 4.54 20.02 1.33
C TYR A 479 5.23 19.10 2.34
N THR A 480 4.47 18.65 3.34
CA THR A 480 4.90 17.61 4.28
C THR A 480 3.99 16.39 4.16
N ILE A 481 4.59 15.21 4.00
CA ILE A 481 3.93 13.92 4.10
C ILE A 481 4.28 13.29 5.45
N MET A 482 3.29 13.18 6.34
CA MET A 482 3.43 12.60 7.68
C MET A 482 3.14 11.10 7.64
N ALA A 483 4.18 10.27 7.67
CA ALA A 483 4.09 8.80 7.69
C ALA A 483 4.18 8.20 9.11
N ILE A 484 4.03 9.05 10.14
CA ILE A 484 4.12 8.70 11.56
C ILE A 484 2.72 8.30 12.08
N PRO A 485 2.60 7.22 12.88
CA PRO A 485 1.31 6.87 13.49
C PRO A 485 0.82 7.97 14.45
N PHE A 486 -0.50 8.15 14.53
CA PHE A 486 -1.09 9.19 15.39
C PHE A 486 -0.73 9.11 16.87
N THR A 487 -0.37 7.92 17.36
CA THR A 487 0.19 7.72 18.71
C THR A 487 1.43 8.56 18.96
N MET A 488 2.26 8.80 17.94
CA MET A 488 3.47 9.59 18.04
C MET A 488 3.33 11.01 17.48
N THR A 489 2.47 11.19 16.47
CA THR A 489 2.15 12.52 15.92
C THR A 489 1.56 13.45 16.98
N ARG A 490 0.74 12.93 17.91
CA ARG A 490 0.12 13.74 18.99
C ARG A 490 1.10 14.32 20.02
N PHE A 491 2.36 13.88 20.03
CA PHE A 491 3.41 14.46 20.87
C PHE A 491 4.14 15.66 20.22
N MET A 492 3.75 16.02 19.00
CA MET A 492 4.30 17.17 18.29
C MET A 492 3.48 18.43 18.58
N ASP A 493 4.13 19.58 18.49
CA ASP A 493 3.44 20.87 18.35
C ASP A 493 2.87 20.93 16.92
N LEU A 494 1.54 20.84 16.79
CA LEU A 494 0.84 20.77 15.50
C LEU A 494 0.02 22.06 15.24
N PRO A 495 -0.26 22.41 13.98
CA PRO A 495 -1.25 23.43 13.69
C PRO A 495 -2.66 22.95 14.03
N ASN A 496 -3.60 23.89 14.12
CA ASN A 496 -5.01 23.55 14.29
C ASN A 496 -5.57 22.97 12.97
N PHE A 497 -5.63 21.65 12.90
CA PHE A 497 -6.36 20.93 11.87
C PHE A 497 -7.88 21.02 12.10
N SER A 498 -8.67 20.55 11.14
CA SER A 498 -10.10 20.37 11.27
C SER A 498 -10.45 19.59 12.53
N SER A 499 -11.65 19.82 13.07
CA SER A 499 -12.09 19.18 14.30
C SER A 499 -12.05 17.66 14.21
N VAL A 500 -12.39 17.09 13.04
CA VAL A 500 -12.37 15.65 12.79
C VAL A 500 -10.95 15.10 12.82
N LEU A 501 -10.03 15.69 12.06
CA LEU A 501 -8.63 15.24 12.02
C LEU A 501 -7.93 15.43 13.37
N SER A 502 -8.18 16.55 14.06
CA SER A 502 -7.67 16.79 15.40
C SER A 502 -8.16 15.73 16.40
N ARG A 503 -9.45 15.35 16.34
CA ARG A 503 -9.98 14.25 17.17
C ARG A 503 -9.36 12.91 16.79
N ALA A 504 -9.19 12.60 15.50
CA ALA A 504 -8.54 11.36 15.07
C ALA A 504 -7.11 11.23 15.64
N ILE A 505 -6.35 12.33 15.67
CA ILE A 505 -4.99 12.37 16.22
C ILE A 505 -4.99 12.31 17.76
N SER A 506 -6.01 12.85 18.42
CA SER A 506 -6.09 13.00 19.88
C SER A 506 -6.07 11.70 20.68
N GLU A 507 -5.86 11.81 22.00
CA GLU A 507 -5.85 10.68 22.94
C GLU A 507 -7.06 9.74 22.80
N ALA A 508 -8.28 10.31 22.79
CA ALA A 508 -9.54 9.58 22.69
C ALA A 508 -9.96 9.24 21.24
N GLY A 509 -9.10 9.57 20.27
CA GLY A 509 -9.36 9.47 18.85
C GLY A 509 -9.28 8.06 18.28
N LEU A 510 -8.58 7.96 17.15
CA LEU A 510 -8.31 6.70 16.47
C LEU A 510 -7.64 5.72 17.43
N ARG A 511 -8.21 4.51 17.53
CA ARG A 511 -7.77 3.48 18.47
C ARG A 511 -6.68 2.59 17.87
N PHE A 512 -5.86 2.02 18.74
CA PHE A 512 -4.72 1.17 18.39
C PHE A 512 -4.62 -0.01 19.37
N LYS A 513 -4.07 -1.13 18.91
CA LYS A 513 -3.79 -2.33 19.74
C LYS A 513 -2.29 -2.60 19.72
N SER A 514 -1.80 -3.18 20.80
CA SER A 514 -0.40 -3.56 20.93
C SER A 514 -0.20 -5.08 20.91
N ALA A 515 1.08 -5.45 20.91
CA ALA A 515 1.59 -6.80 20.93
C ALA A 515 2.96 -6.90 21.60
N CYS A 516 3.20 -8.06 22.19
CA CYS A 516 4.49 -8.50 22.67
C CYS A 516 4.88 -9.82 22.01
N LYS A 517 6.17 -9.94 21.69
CA LYS A 517 6.79 -11.15 21.17
C LYS A 517 8.04 -11.48 21.96
N VAL A 518 8.26 -12.77 22.19
CA VAL A 518 9.48 -13.31 22.81
C VAL A 518 9.93 -14.51 22.02
N ALA A 519 11.16 -14.49 21.49
CA ALA A 519 11.76 -15.62 20.79
C ALA A 519 12.92 -16.18 21.62
N LEU A 520 12.88 -17.47 21.92
CA LEU A 520 13.90 -18.15 22.71
C LEU A 520 14.73 -19.06 21.80
N LEU A 521 16.06 -18.99 21.93
CA LEU A 521 16.98 -19.79 21.15
C LEU A 521 17.31 -21.12 21.84
N PHE A 522 17.15 -22.21 21.10
CA PHE A 522 17.47 -23.57 21.54
C PHE A 522 18.61 -24.14 20.71
N ARG A 523 19.48 -24.93 21.35
CA ARG A 523 20.66 -25.56 20.72
C ARG A 523 20.29 -26.53 19.59
N GLU A 524 19.06 -27.03 19.60
CA GLU A 524 18.52 -27.90 18.57
C GLU A 524 17.02 -27.73 18.40
N ARG A 525 16.53 -28.11 17.22
CA ARG A 525 15.11 -28.14 16.86
C ARG A 525 14.46 -29.44 17.35
N PHE A 526 14.39 -29.61 18.67
CA PHE A 526 13.87 -30.85 19.27
C PHE A 526 12.42 -31.16 18.88
N TRP A 527 11.63 -30.14 18.53
CA TRP A 527 10.25 -30.29 18.03
C TRP A 527 10.18 -30.92 16.63
N GLU A 528 11.26 -30.94 15.85
CA GLU A 528 11.34 -31.60 14.55
C GLU A 528 11.75 -33.08 14.66
N LYS A 529 11.94 -33.60 15.88
CA LYS A 529 12.42 -34.97 16.13
C LYS A 529 11.30 -35.92 16.58
N GLY A 530 11.58 -37.21 16.48
CA GLY A 530 10.71 -38.27 17.01
C GLY A 530 9.54 -38.62 16.08
N PRO A 531 8.53 -39.34 16.59
CA PRO A 531 7.45 -39.91 15.76
C PRO A 531 6.40 -38.89 15.29
N ARG A 532 6.34 -37.70 15.90
CA ARG A 532 5.36 -36.64 15.59
C ARG A 532 6.06 -35.28 15.45
N PRO A 533 6.95 -35.11 14.46
CA PRO A 533 7.71 -33.89 14.28
C PRO A 533 6.79 -32.72 13.89
N ILE A 534 7.14 -31.51 14.30
CA ILE A 534 6.40 -30.27 14.04
C ILE A 534 7.23 -29.41 13.08
N PHE A 535 6.65 -29.02 11.95
CA PHE A 535 7.30 -28.13 10.97
C PHE A 535 6.43 -26.89 10.76
N GLY A 536 6.91 -25.73 11.21
CA GLY A 536 6.12 -24.50 11.23
C GLY A 536 4.84 -24.60 12.08
N GLY A 537 3.87 -23.71 11.82
CA GLY A 537 2.65 -23.63 12.61
C GLY A 537 2.87 -23.10 14.03
N TYR A 538 1.92 -23.36 14.92
CA TYR A 538 2.04 -23.00 16.34
C TYR A 538 1.32 -23.96 17.28
N SER A 539 1.89 -24.19 18.46
CA SER A 539 1.25 -24.95 19.53
C SER A 539 0.59 -24.04 20.56
N GLN A 540 -0.41 -24.58 21.26
CA GLN A 540 -1.18 -23.87 22.27
C GLN A 540 -0.89 -24.47 23.66
N PRO A 541 -0.03 -23.84 24.48
CA PRO A 541 0.24 -24.33 25.83
C PRO A 541 -0.97 -24.09 26.75
N PRO A 542 -1.04 -24.77 27.92
CA PRO A 542 -2.10 -24.53 28.92
C PRO A 542 -2.16 -23.08 29.40
N SER A 543 -1.02 -22.38 29.41
CA SER A 543 -0.94 -20.97 29.81
C SER A 543 -1.76 -20.09 28.87
N GLN A 544 -2.86 -19.55 29.40
CA GLN A 544 -3.71 -18.57 28.72
C GLN A 544 -2.97 -17.26 28.45
N ALA A 545 -1.99 -16.89 29.28
CA ALA A 545 -1.19 -15.68 29.09
C ALA A 545 -0.15 -15.85 27.97
N VAL A 546 0.41 -17.04 27.80
CA VAL A 546 1.34 -17.31 26.68
C VAL A 546 0.58 -17.52 25.37
N GLY A 547 -0.55 -18.22 25.38
CA GLY A 547 -1.47 -18.33 24.24
C GLY A 547 -0.94 -19.16 23.06
N ALA A 548 0.10 -18.74 22.34
CA ALA A 548 0.63 -19.44 21.16
C ALA A 548 2.16 -19.45 21.12
N LEU A 549 2.73 -20.58 20.69
CA LEU A 549 4.15 -20.83 20.51
C LEU A 549 4.42 -21.22 19.07
N TYR A 550 4.99 -20.31 18.30
CA TYR A 550 5.26 -20.42 16.87
C TYR A 550 6.61 -21.09 16.60
N TYR A 551 6.63 -21.96 15.60
CA TYR A 551 7.83 -22.63 15.10
C TYR A 551 8.30 -22.03 13.78
N PRO A 552 9.61 -22.07 13.48
CA PRO A 552 10.16 -21.53 12.24
C PRO A 552 9.66 -22.32 11.03
N VAL A 553 9.49 -21.63 9.91
CA VAL A 553 9.09 -22.21 8.61
C VAL A 553 10.28 -22.37 7.65
N TYR A 554 11.48 -22.06 8.12
CA TYR A 554 12.76 -22.13 7.41
C TYR A 554 13.72 -23.06 8.15
N GLY A 555 14.78 -23.51 7.46
CA GLY A 555 15.78 -24.40 8.05
C GLY A 555 15.21 -25.75 8.50
N LEU A 556 14.10 -26.19 7.90
CA LEU A 556 13.39 -27.41 8.28
C LEU A 556 14.25 -28.65 7.99
N ASN A 557 14.32 -29.60 8.93
CA ASN A 557 15.17 -30.79 8.90
C ASN A 557 16.68 -30.51 8.86
N GLU A 558 17.13 -29.30 9.20
CA GLU A 558 18.55 -28.98 9.32
C GLU A 558 19.07 -29.25 10.74
N SER A 559 20.30 -29.74 10.85
CA SER A 559 20.99 -29.88 12.15
C SER A 559 21.60 -28.55 12.58
N ARG A 560 20.75 -27.65 13.11
CA ARG A 560 21.10 -26.30 13.57
C ARG A 560 20.27 -25.89 14.80
N PRO A 561 20.65 -24.80 15.49
CA PRO A 561 19.79 -24.16 16.48
C PRO A 561 18.40 -23.81 15.94
N GLY A 562 17.46 -23.50 16.83
CA GLY A 562 16.10 -23.12 16.44
C GLY A 562 15.49 -22.13 17.41
N LEU A 563 14.57 -21.30 16.92
CA LEU A 563 13.77 -20.39 17.75
C LEU A 563 12.38 -20.98 18.01
N ILE A 564 11.84 -20.79 19.22
CA ILE A 564 10.39 -20.84 19.45
C ILE A 564 9.94 -19.44 19.86
N MET A 565 8.91 -18.93 19.19
CA MET A 565 8.43 -17.57 19.43
C MET A 565 7.03 -17.57 20.06
N HIS A 566 6.92 -16.93 21.22
CA HIS A 566 5.66 -16.50 21.78
C HIS A 566 5.18 -15.20 21.12
N TYR A 567 3.88 -15.10 20.84
CA TYR A 567 3.26 -13.87 20.34
C TYR A 567 1.86 -13.68 20.92
N ARG A 568 1.63 -12.52 21.55
CA ARG A 568 0.30 -12.07 22.01
C ARG A 568 0.06 -10.59 21.77
N GLY A 569 -1.21 -10.25 21.56
CA GLY A 569 -1.70 -8.88 21.46
C GLY A 569 -2.82 -8.58 22.45
N GLY A 570 -3.28 -7.33 22.44
CA GLY A 570 -4.38 -6.87 23.30
C GLY A 570 -3.99 -6.69 24.76
N ASP A 571 -4.94 -6.86 25.68
CA ASP A 571 -4.69 -6.59 27.09
C ASP A 571 -3.51 -7.41 27.64
N TRP A 572 -3.34 -8.66 27.20
CA TRP A 572 -2.18 -9.47 27.57
C TRP A 572 -0.85 -8.78 27.27
N SER A 573 -0.66 -8.25 26.06
CA SER A 573 0.56 -7.50 25.73
C SER A 573 0.69 -6.22 26.53
N ASP A 574 -0.42 -5.57 26.84
CA ASP A 574 -0.43 -4.32 27.63
C ASP A 574 -0.03 -4.56 29.09
N ARG A 575 -0.21 -5.79 29.61
CA ARG A 575 0.31 -6.20 30.92
C ARG A 575 1.76 -6.67 30.86
N PHE A 576 2.17 -7.36 29.79
CA PHE A 576 3.55 -7.87 29.65
C PHE A 576 4.64 -6.78 29.60
N VAL A 577 4.29 -5.52 29.32
CA VAL A 577 5.23 -4.39 29.44
C VAL A 577 5.71 -4.16 30.88
N SER A 578 4.95 -4.62 31.88
CA SER A 578 5.31 -4.48 33.30
C SER A 578 6.29 -5.54 33.79
N PHE A 579 6.51 -6.60 33.01
CA PHE A 579 7.43 -7.67 33.36
C PHE A 579 8.87 -7.22 33.07
N SER A 580 9.83 -7.69 33.87
CA SER A 580 11.23 -7.68 33.43
C SER A 580 11.39 -8.60 32.22
N ASP A 581 12.48 -8.43 31.48
CA ASP A 581 12.76 -9.29 30.34
C ASP A 581 12.90 -10.75 30.80
N GLU A 582 13.62 -11.00 31.88
CA GLU A 582 13.85 -12.34 32.43
C GLU A 582 12.55 -13.03 32.87
N GLU A 583 11.66 -12.32 33.58
CA GLU A 583 10.38 -12.88 34.03
C GLU A 583 9.51 -13.28 32.84
N HIS A 584 9.44 -12.43 31.80
CA HIS A 584 8.68 -12.73 30.60
C HIS A 584 9.29 -13.93 29.84
N VAL A 585 10.62 -13.97 29.72
CA VAL A 585 11.34 -15.08 29.07
C VAL A 585 11.13 -16.39 29.82
N GLN A 586 11.25 -16.42 31.15
CA GLN A 586 11.02 -17.63 31.94
C GLN A 586 9.56 -18.08 31.88
N THR A 587 8.61 -17.15 31.92
CA THR A 587 7.18 -17.47 31.72
C THR A 587 6.94 -18.18 30.39
N VAL A 588 7.58 -17.72 29.30
CA VAL A 588 7.48 -18.37 27.98
C VAL A 588 8.20 -19.72 27.96
N LEU A 589 9.39 -19.80 28.57
CA LEU A 589 10.14 -21.06 28.66
C LEU A 589 9.34 -22.13 29.42
N ASP A 590 8.70 -21.77 30.52
CA ASP A 590 7.84 -22.68 31.30
C ASP A 590 6.65 -23.18 30.46
N ALA A 591 6.06 -22.32 29.63
CA ALA A 591 5.03 -22.74 28.70
C ALA A 591 5.54 -23.67 27.59
N ILE A 592 6.76 -23.45 27.07
CA ILE A 592 7.41 -24.38 26.13
C ILE A 592 7.66 -25.74 26.81
N VAL A 593 8.22 -25.74 28.01
CA VAL A 593 8.47 -26.94 28.82
C VAL A 593 7.17 -27.70 29.11
N SER A 594 6.06 -27.00 29.37
CA SER A 594 4.77 -27.63 29.66
C SER A 594 4.23 -28.53 28.54
N ILE A 595 4.67 -28.29 27.29
CA ILE A 595 4.25 -29.07 26.12
C ILE A 595 5.35 -29.97 25.55
N HIS A 596 6.62 -29.63 25.76
CA HIS A 596 7.77 -30.35 25.20
C HIS A 596 8.62 -31.12 26.22
N GLY A 597 8.33 -30.96 27.52
CA GLY A 597 9.06 -31.58 28.63
C GLY A 597 10.30 -30.78 29.07
N GLU A 598 10.86 -31.14 30.23
CA GLU A 598 12.00 -30.43 30.85
C GLU A 598 13.28 -30.44 30.01
N GLN A 599 13.43 -31.38 29.09
CA GLN A 599 14.52 -31.39 28.11
C GLN A 599 14.61 -30.06 27.33
N ALA A 600 13.50 -29.36 27.10
CA ALA A 600 13.51 -28.06 26.46
C ALA A 600 14.31 -27.02 27.28
N ARG A 601 14.24 -27.07 28.61
CA ARG A 601 15.00 -26.18 29.50
C ARG A 601 16.50 -26.45 29.42
N GLU A 602 16.90 -27.72 29.31
CA GLU A 602 18.30 -28.09 29.09
C GLU A 602 18.81 -27.56 27.75
N LEU A 603 17.97 -27.59 26.71
CA LEU A 603 18.34 -27.15 25.36
C LEU A 603 18.29 -25.64 25.15
N TYR A 604 17.61 -24.90 26.01
CA TYR A 604 17.59 -23.45 25.99
C TYR A 604 19.01 -22.90 26.18
N THR A 605 19.41 -21.98 25.31
CA THR A 605 20.78 -21.41 25.30
C THR A 605 20.99 -20.35 26.38
N GLY A 606 19.90 -19.71 26.83
CA GLY A 606 19.95 -18.46 27.58
C GLY A 606 19.72 -17.23 26.70
N ASP A 607 19.81 -17.36 25.37
CA ASP A 607 19.67 -16.26 24.43
C ASP A 607 18.22 -16.09 23.95
N TYR A 608 17.80 -14.83 23.84
CA TYR A 608 16.43 -14.48 23.45
C TYR A 608 16.35 -13.11 22.79
N GLU A 609 15.22 -12.87 22.13
CA GLU A 609 14.77 -11.56 21.69
C GLU A 609 13.38 -11.27 22.25
N ARG A 610 13.19 -10.07 22.79
CA ARG A 610 11.89 -9.61 23.34
C ARG A 610 11.56 -8.24 22.77
N LEU A 611 10.33 -8.08 22.30
CA LEU A 611 9.81 -6.78 21.91
C LEU A 611 8.35 -6.67 22.31
N CYS A 612 8.05 -5.71 23.17
CA CYS A 612 6.71 -5.21 23.40
C CYS A 612 6.56 -3.86 22.70
N TRP A 613 5.65 -3.77 21.73
CA TRP A 613 5.52 -2.58 20.87
C TRP A 613 5.06 -1.32 21.61
N LEU A 614 4.40 -1.47 22.77
CA LEU A 614 4.10 -0.33 23.65
C LEU A 614 5.37 0.33 24.22
N GLN A 615 6.49 -0.40 24.30
CA GLN A 615 7.78 0.12 24.75
C GLN A 615 8.62 0.72 23.61
N ASP A 616 8.20 0.57 22.34
CA ASP A 616 8.91 1.17 21.20
C ASP A 616 8.71 2.69 21.20
N GLU A 617 9.79 3.44 21.32
CA GLU A 617 9.76 4.91 21.49
C GLU A 617 9.37 5.71 20.22
N HIS A 618 9.21 5.02 19.07
CA HIS A 618 8.91 5.62 17.77
C HIS A 618 7.53 5.22 17.23
N THR A 619 6.86 4.24 17.83
CA THR A 619 5.48 3.88 17.46
C THR A 619 4.54 3.83 18.65
N ALA A 620 5.01 3.42 19.83
CA ALA A 620 4.22 3.21 21.05
C ALA A 620 2.94 2.37 20.84
N THR A 621 2.96 1.48 19.84
CA THR A 621 1.85 0.59 19.47
C THR A 621 2.26 -0.39 18.37
N SER A 622 1.41 -1.40 18.10
CA SER A 622 1.62 -2.37 17.02
C SER A 622 0.81 -2.05 15.78
N TRP A 623 -0.51 -1.90 15.87
CA TRP A 623 -1.37 -1.61 14.70
C TRP A 623 -2.59 -0.77 15.06
N CYS A 624 -3.15 -0.13 14.04
CA CYS A 624 -4.38 0.63 14.15
C CYS A 624 -5.56 -0.32 14.32
N ARG A 625 -6.53 0.06 15.14
CA ARG A 625 -7.73 -0.73 15.37
C ARG A 625 -8.91 0.18 15.60
N PRO A 626 -9.56 0.68 14.54
CA PRO A 626 -10.61 1.66 14.70
C PRO A 626 -11.82 1.11 15.43
N ASP A 627 -12.50 2.00 16.12
CA ASP A 627 -13.74 1.72 16.85
C ASP A 627 -14.97 2.05 15.99
N VAL A 628 -16.16 1.82 16.54
CA VAL A 628 -17.46 2.17 15.96
C VAL A 628 -17.46 3.59 15.39
N GLU A 629 -17.99 3.75 14.18
CA GLU A 629 -18.10 4.98 13.38
C GLU A 629 -16.78 5.65 12.97
N GLN A 630 -15.62 5.14 13.41
CA GLN A 630 -14.34 5.79 13.16
C GLN A 630 -13.92 5.71 11.70
N HIS A 631 -14.27 4.64 10.98
CA HIS A 631 -13.98 4.52 9.55
C HIS A 631 -14.77 5.52 8.74
N LYS A 632 -16.11 5.52 8.88
CA LYS A 632 -17.00 6.48 8.21
C LYS A 632 -16.61 7.93 8.46
N LEU A 633 -16.20 8.24 9.70
CA LEU A 633 -15.87 9.61 10.09
C LEU A 633 -14.46 10.05 9.70
N TYR A 634 -13.44 9.22 9.93
CA TYR A 634 -12.05 9.66 9.84
C TYR A 634 -11.41 9.43 8.47
N ILE A 635 -11.74 8.35 7.75
CA ILE A 635 -11.14 8.06 6.43
C ILE A 635 -11.34 9.22 5.44
N PRO A 636 -12.54 9.84 5.33
CA PRO A 636 -12.72 11.00 4.46
C PRO A 636 -11.82 12.19 4.84
N SER A 637 -11.58 12.38 6.13
CA SER A 637 -10.72 13.45 6.63
C SER A 637 -9.26 13.26 6.20
N TYR A 638 -8.79 12.02 6.00
CA TYR A 638 -7.43 11.74 5.54
C TYR A 638 -7.21 12.05 4.05
N HIS A 639 -8.29 12.21 3.27
CA HIS A 639 -8.26 12.56 1.84
C HIS A 639 -8.25 14.07 1.60
N VAL A 640 -8.30 14.88 2.66
CA VAL A 640 -8.21 16.34 2.60
C VAL A 640 -6.78 16.75 2.94
N THR A 641 -6.17 17.58 2.09
CA THR A 641 -4.89 18.22 2.41
C THR A 641 -5.18 19.47 3.24
N GLU A 642 -4.64 19.51 4.46
CA GLU A 642 -4.76 20.65 5.35
C GLU A 642 -3.37 21.19 5.65
N HIS A 643 -3.17 22.52 5.57
CA HIS A 643 -1.87 23.16 5.85
C HIS A 643 -0.71 22.55 5.05
N ASN A 644 -0.94 22.20 3.77
CA ASN A 644 0.01 21.48 2.91
C ASN A 644 0.58 20.19 3.54
N THR A 645 -0.22 19.54 4.39
CA THR A 645 0.15 18.32 5.11
C THR A 645 -0.73 17.16 4.67
N ILE A 646 -0.12 16.03 4.39
CA ILE A 646 -0.78 14.78 4.00
C ILE A 646 -0.37 13.68 4.98
N PHE A 647 -1.33 13.07 5.66
CA PHE A 647 -1.07 11.94 6.56
C PHE A 647 -1.14 10.63 5.78
N ILE A 648 -0.16 9.74 5.98
CA ILE A 648 -0.13 8.38 5.41
C ILE A 648 0.32 7.36 6.46
N GLY A 649 0.22 6.09 6.12
CA GLY A 649 0.52 4.96 6.98
C GLY A 649 -0.71 4.07 7.15
N GLU A 650 -0.48 2.85 7.66
CA GLU A 650 -1.54 1.84 7.81
C GLU A 650 -2.74 2.31 8.65
N HIS A 651 -2.56 3.27 9.57
CA HIS A 651 -3.66 3.86 10.33
C HIS A 651 -4.60 4.76 9.51
N THR A 652 -4.22 5.12 8.28
CA THR A 652 -5.03 5.94 7.35
C THR A 652 -5.65 5.13 6.21
N ALA A 653 -5.48 3.80 6.23
CA ALA A 653 -6.04 2.86 5.26
C ALA A 653 -7.33 2.23 5.81
N PRO A 654 -8.19 1.64 4.96
CA PRO A 654 -9.38 0.91 5.42
C PRO A 654 -9.04 -0.48 6.00
N THR A 655 -7.88 -1.05 5.69
CA THR A 655 -7.39 -2.28 6.33
C THR A 655 -6.26 -1.96 7.28
N HIS A 656 -6.08 -2.80 8.30
CA HIS A 656 -5.11 -2.57 9.37
C HIS A 656 -4.26 -3.80 9.67
N ALA A 657 -3.13 -3.57 10.34
CA ALA A 657 -2.13 -4.58 10.69
C ALA A 657 -1.36 -5.23 9.51
N TRP A 658 -1.53 -4.76 8.27
CA TRP A 658 -0.89 -5.34 7.09
C TRP A 658 0.05 -4.37 6.36
N VAL A 659 1.04 -4.94 5.66
CA VAL A 659 1.95 -4.18 4.79
C VAL A 659 1.18 -3.54 3.63
N SER A 660 0.19 -4.25 3.07
CA SER A 660 -0.68 -3.76 2.00
C SER A 660 -1.35 -2.44 2.37
N SER A 661 -1.87 -2.33 3.60
CA SER A 661 -2.49 -1.12 4.13
C SER A 661 -1.54 0.09 4.09
N SER A 662 -0.27 -0.11 4.48
CA SER A 662 0.73 0.95 4.41
C SER A 662 1.03 1.36 2.96
N LEU A 663 1.13 0.41 2.03
CA LEU A 663 1.40 0.68 0.62
C LEU A 663 0.21 1.35 -0.08
N GLN A 664 -1.02 0.96 0.26
CA GLN A 664 -2.24 1.62 -0.20
C GLN A 664 -2.24 3.08 0.22
N SER A 665 -1.92 3.36 1.49
CA SER A 665 -1.89 4.74 2.00
C SER A 665 -0.77 5.57 1.36
N ALA A 666 0.37 4.97 1.03
CA ALA A 666 1.46 5.62 0.31
C ALA A 666 1.06 5.97 -1.13
N ALA A 667 0.35 5.07 -1.82
CA ALA A 667 -0.20 5.33 -3.15
C ALA A 667 -1.24 6.46 -3.10
N ARG A 668 -2.18 6.40 -2.14
CA ARG A 668 -3.17 7.45 -1.89
C ARG A 668 -2.49 8.82 -1.66
N GLY A 669 -1.55 8.90 -0.72
CA GLY A 669 -0.89 10.17 -0.39
C GLY A 669 -0.03 10.71 -1.52
N SER A 670 0.62 9.85 -2.30
CA SER A 670 1.36 10.26 -3.50
C SER A 670 0.42 10.84 -4.56
N VAL A 671 -0.71 10.17 -4.83
CA VAL A 671 -1.74 10.67 -5.75
C VAL A 671 -2.32 11.99 -5.25
N GLN A 672 -2.62 12.09 -3.96
CA GLN A 672 -3.11 13.31 -3.32
C GLN A 672 -2.17 14.48 -3.56
N LEU A 673 -0.88 14.32 -3.23
CA LEU A 673 0.14 15.35 -3.47
C LEU A 673 0.22 15.75 -4.95
N LEU A 674 0.24 14.77 -5.86
CA LEU A 674 0.34 15.04 -7.29
C LEU A 674 -0.87 15.83 -7.80
N LEU A 675 -2.07 15.56 -7.27
CA LEU A 675 -3.27 16.36 -7.57
C LEU A 675 -3.18 17.78 -7.01
N GLU A 676 -2.70 17.97 -5.77
CA GLU A 676 -2.45 19.32 -5.19
C GLU A 676 -1.44 20.14 -6.03
N LEU A 677 -0.46 19.46 -6.63
CA LEU A 677 0.54 20.05 -7.52
C LEU A 677 0.03 20.25 -8.96
N GLY A 678 -1.20 19.85 -9.28
CA GLY A 678 -1.75 19.89 -10.64
C GLY A 678 -1.14 18.86 -11.62
N LEU A 679 -0.38 17.90 -11.12
CA LEU A 679 0.29 16.84 -11.86
C LEU A 679 -0.67 15.65 -12.09
N VAL A 680 -1.77 15.90 -12.79
CA VAL A 680 -2.86 14.92 -12.99
C VAL A 680 -2.40 13.67 -13.76
N ASP A 681 -1.55 13.83 -14.77
CA ASP A 681 -1.05 12.70 -15.57
C ASP A 681 -0.14 11.79 -14.73
N GLU A 682 0.75 12.38 -13.94
CA GLU A 682 1.57 11.69 -12.94
C GLU A 682 0.69 10.95 -11.93
N ALA A 683 -0.34 11.61 -11.40
CA ALA A 683 -1.29 11.03 -10.46
C ALA A 683 -1.98 9.80 -11.04
N LYS A 684 -2.45 9.88 -12.29
CA LYS A 684 -3.05 8.75 -13.02
C LYS A 684 -2.05 7.59 -13.23
N ARG A 685 -0.78 7.88 -13.54
CA ARG A 685 0.25 6.84 -13.69
C ARG A 685 0.55 6.11 -12.36
N VAL A 686 0.67 6.84 -11.25
CA VAL A 686 0.82 6.22 -9.92
C VAL A 686 -0.40 5.38 -9.59
N ASN A 687 -1.60 5.93 -9.81
CA ASN A 687 -2.86 5.26 -9.58
C ASN A 687 -3.00 3.95 -10.37
N GLU A 688 -2.73 3.97 -11.67
CA GLU A 688 -2.78 2.78 -12.54
C GLU A 688 -1.78 1.71 -12.07
N ARG A 689 -0.55 2.13 -11.74
CA ARG A 689 0.52 1.21 -11.33
C ARG A 689 0.26 0.52 -9.99
N TRP A 690 -0.34 1.23 -9.03
CA TRP A 690 -0.42 0.78 -7.64
C TRP A 690 -1.82 0.39 -7.18
N MET A 691 -2.88 0.99 -7.74
CA MET A 691 -4.27 0.72 -7.35
C MET A 691 -5.09 0.06 -8.48
N GLY A 692 -4.91 0.53 -9.73
CA GLY A 692 -5.82 0.21 -10.85
C GLY A 692 -5.56 -1.11 -11.59
N ARG A 693 -4.37 -1.70 -11.49
CA ARG A 693 -4.01 -2.87 -12.34
C ARG A 693 -4.56 -4.22 -11.87
N TRP A 694 -4.90 -4.34 -10.59
CA TRP A 694 -5.29 -5.61 -9.96
C TRP A 694 -6.80 -5.76 -9.77
N ILE A 695 -7.53 -4.66 -9.94
CA ILE A 695 -8.97 -4.59 -9.74
C ILE A 695 -9.60 -4.56 -11.14
N ARG A 696 -9.87 -5.75 -11.69
CA ARG A 696 -10.64 -5.86 -12.95
C ARG A 696 -12.12 -5.67 -12.61
N LEU A 697 -12.77 -4.71 -13.28
CA LEU A 697 -14.22 -4.54 -13.30
C LEU A 697 -14.93 -5.79 -13.82
#